data_AF-A0A7J4QNP0-F1
#
_entry.id   AF-A0A7J4QNP0-F1
#
_cell.length_a   1.000
_cell.length_b   1.000
_cell.length_c   1.000
_cell.angle_alpha   90.00
_cell.angle_beta   90.00
_cell.angle_gamma   90.00
#
_symmetry.space_group_name_H-M   'P 1'
#
loop_
_entity.id
_entity.type
_entity.pdbx_description
1 polymer ?
#
loop_
_entity_poly.entity_id
_entity_poly.type
_entity_poly.pdbx_seq_one_letter_code
_entity_poly.pdbx_strand_id
1 'polypeptide(L)'
;MQDGSSGTQGTDPVSDRAEAGWDVSALTAELDANPGREDLVLQAFDERCRRLNRLNERTAAVDGVLAKRAPPPTAPTKKDVAELERFEAAWTAWSRQHRPHGLSAEKARPAWAETDREHRLDEVVRRLDRLDPAFAIDAHRLELSLSDPASYPEVHRALLDLEADQEKQTAAMQVTVDRLRGEGLPVPPISSATLLEGYDALEAWTRLSDDLLRMRLRVDRDVRPFDAHVAERMLAKISDVTKTGDGTLTAELDAELGRTVDGFQRRLDRLNATLNGWRNEGYRLPLDGRALPQDLLDWEANFEEVERLRARHGVAWRRLKEIAGIRPDDAARALALAGDLEATETFIDLVDALHARWGQATAQAQTMLEAWELEGFDTEAWHLRVQHDPAAALRSLEEHQGHVHRAIELRRRIDALDLSVEGEEGRMRHDELLRTVDLTEDLLDDVEAWTLRLERRTTRHRQLILDEWTELRRRGWMDDVSPPPSMTLADAERHIDAMRKRGTARRSDGGIEGRIERKVLDELDAWAASGWDVEALRQRLKTNPMDVGMAMPGLRQAVEDHPRLRRRLEALPWERNAALGADVLHRMRRPEALSDLAHDLPDLARQLASSAPDSSAPTWRAWRPKAALAAVVESPHEVPDEPDVVESNPLPEAPLVPSTDDRTDPKEGRREAVMDVVEEDDNAAPEMDVDVVLPSEPVEDIVQSEPDPTPVSVPTTRSRSPDGDEDLRPVLGQLLTNLGLAVPDPLDTNGVRRGLGPHVQKQPKDLRLTRLIRLTLRLLPEALDQASAAQKNLLTRLVDMVDRLDAWTSLRLQARHLPNGHGLLEDALVLGEALDRIPGPGQRLPLGEDDHALPSAGSNDDLRMEVDALSEAVNLPSAGGIR
;
A
#
# COMPACT_ATOMS: atom_id res chain seq x y z
N MET A 1 -6.81 -133.03 -77.97
CA MET A 1 -7.72 -132.11 -77.25
C MET A 1 -7.40 -132.29 -75.77
N GLN A 2 -6.97 -131.30 -75.00
CA GLN A 2 -7.03 -129.84 -75.13
C GLN A 2 -5.85 -129.27 -74.32
N ASP A 3 -5.17 -128.27 -74.87
CA ASP A 3 -4.10 -127.51 -74.21
C ASP A 3 -4.67 -126.41 -73.31
N GLY A 4 -3.98 -126.15 -72.20
CA GLY A 4 -4.13 -124.96 -71.38
C GLY A 4 -2.74 -124.46 -70.97
N SER A 5 -2.32 -123.32 -71.54
CA SER A 5 -1.13 -122.57 -71.16
C SER A 5 -1.53 -121.12 -70.93
N SER A 6 -1.41 -120.67 -69.68
CA SER A 6 -1.63 -119.30 -69.22
C SER A 6 -0.37 -118.47 -69.48
N GLY A 7 -0.47 -117.47 -70.36
CA GLY A 7 0.58 -116.49 -70.62
C GLY A 7 0.53 -115.32 -69.63
N THR A 8 1.65 -115.04 -68.97
CA THR A 8 1.96 -113.80 -68.25
C THR A 8 2.30 -112.69 -69.25
N GLN A 9 1.46 -111.64 -69.33
CA GLN A 9 1.80 -110.38 -69.99
C GLN A 9 2.70 -109.56 -69.07
N GLY A 10 3.88 -109.15 -69.55
CA GLY A 10 4.73 -108.17 -68.86
C GLY A 10 4.10 -106.78 -68.98
N THR A 11 3.88 -106.10 -67.86
CA THR A 11 3.42 -104.73 -67.82
C THR A 11 4.52 -103.79 -68.33
N ASP A 12 4.12 -102.81 -69.13
CA ASP A 12 5.00 -101.75 -69.61
C ASP A 12 5.44 -100.88 -68.41
N PRO A 13 6.75 -100.74 -68.14
CA PRO A 13 7.26 -100.00 -66.98
C PRO A 13 6.80 -98.53 -66.93
N VAL A 14 6.43 -97.92 -68.06
CA VAL A 14 5.87 -96.56 -68.09
C VAL A 14 4.43 -96.54 -67.56
N SER A 15 3.61 -97.55 -67.89
CA SER A 15 2.22 -97.67 -67.41
C SER A 15 2.16 -97.88 -65.90
N ASP A 16 3.04 -98.70 -65.32
CA ASP A 16 3.08 -98.94 -63.87
C ASP A 16 3.34 -97.64 -63.06
N ARG A 17 4.12 -96.71 -63.62
CA ARG A 17 4.44 -95.41 -62.99
C ARG A 17 3.30 -94.39 -63.16
N ALA A 18 2.63 -94.41 -64.31
CA ALA A 18 1.42 -93.62 -64.53
C ALA A 18 0.29 -94.06 -63.58
N GLU A 19 0.11 -95.36 -63.36
CA GLU A 19 -0.85 -95.92 -62.40
C GLU A 19 -0.53 -95.53 -60.94
N ALA A 20 0.77 -95.43 -60.61
CA ALA A 20 1.22 -94.89 -59.32
C ALA A 20 1.00 -93.36 -59.16
N GLY A 21 0.48 -92.70 -60.20
CA GLY A 21 0.06 -91.29 -60.20
C GLY A 21 1.16 -90.30 -60.58
N TRP A 22 2.26 -90.76 -61.19
CA TRP A 22 3.37 -89.90 -61.64
C TRP A 22 3.11 -89.33 -63.04
N ASP A 23 3.54 -88.09 -63.28
CA ASP A 23 3.56 -87.55 -64.64
C ASP A 23 4.69 -88.20 -65.44
N VAL A 24 4.29 -89.02 -66.42
CA VAL A 24 5.19 -89.76 -67.31
C VAL A 24 5.38 -89.07 -68.66
N SER A 25 4.79 -87.89 -68.90
CA SER A 25 4.86 -87.21 -70.21
C SER A 25 6.30 -86.87 -70.64
N ALA A 26 7.11 -86.40 -69.70
CA ALA A 26 8.55 -86.17 -69.92
C ALA A 26 9.34 -87.48 -70.03
N LEU A 27 8.94 -88.52 -69.29
CA LEU A 27 9.56 -89.85 -69.35
C LEU A 27 9.35 -90.51 -70.72
N THR A 28 8.13 -90.44 -71.25
CA THR A 28 7.80 -90.96 -72.59
C THR A 28 8.62 -90.25 -73.66
N ALA A 29 8.77 -88.93 -73.57
CA ALA A 29 9.58 -88.16 -74.51
C ALA A 29 11.09 -88.46 -74.39
N GLU A 30 11.63 -88.66 -73.18
CA GLU A 30 13.04 -89.02 -72.95
C GLU A 30 13.38 -90.45 -73.43
N LEU A 31 12.43 -91.39 -73.30
CA LEU A 31 12.55 -92.77 -73.82
C LEU A 31 12.51 -92.79 -75.35
N ASP A 32 11.57 -92.06 -75.97
CA ASP A 32 11.48 -91.93 -77.44
C ASP A 32 12.74 -91.28 -78.05
N ALA A 33 13.37 -90.35 -77.33
CA ALA A 33 14.58 -89.66 -77.77
C ALA A 33 15.88 -90.48 -77.64
N ASN A 34 15.90 -91.55 -76.83
CA ASN A 34 17.11 -92.35 -76.52
C ASN A 34 16.89 -93.87 -76.68
N PRO A 35 16.61 -94.37 -77.89
CA PRO A 35 16.40 -95.80 -78.11
C PRO A 35 17.67 -96.60 -77.76
N GLY A 36 17.53 -97.59 -76.86
CA GLY A 36 18.63 -98.46 -76.40
C GLY A 36 19.29 -98.07 -75.06
N ARG A 37 18.81 -97.02 -74.37
CA ARG A 37 19.22 -96.66 -72.99
C ARG A 37 18.04 -96.61 -72.01
N GLU A 38 17.01 -97.38 -72.30
CA GLU A 38 15.73 -97.39 -71.56
C GLU A 38 15.91 -97.61 -70.06
N ASP A 39 16.75 -98.57 -69.67
CA ASP A 39 17.05 -98.86 -68.25
C ASP A 39 17.66 -97.66 -67.52
N LEU A 40 18.54 -96.89 -68.17
CA LEU A 40 19.17 -95.71 -67.55
C LEU A 40 18.19 -94.54 -67.42
N VAL A 41 17.31 -94.37 -68.40
CA VAL A 41 16.26 -93.33 -68.36
C VAL A 41 15.23 -93.65 -67.27
N LEU A 42 14.81 -94.92 -67.16
CA LEU A 42 13.91 -95.38 -66.09
C LEU A 42 14.55 -95.23 -64.71
N GLN A 43 15.83 -95.59 -64.55
CA GLN A 43 16.56 -95.39 -63.29
C GLN A 43 16.68 -93.90 -62.93
N ALA A 44 16.97 -93.03 -63.90
CA ALA A 44 17.04 -91.59 -63.69
C ALA A 44 15.68 -91.00 -63.28
N PHE A 45 14.59 -91.47 -63.89
CA PHE A 45 13.24 -91.07 -63.52
C PHE A 45 12.83 -91.58 -62.13
N ASP A 46 13.12 -92.83 -61.79
CA ASP A 46 12.91 -93.37 -60.45
C ASP A 46 13.68 -92.58 -59.40
N GLU A 47 14.90 -92.16 -59.72
CA GLU A 47 15.70 -91.31 -58.84
C GLU A 47 15.10 -89.92 -58.66
N ARG A 48 14.55 -89.30 -59.73
CA ARG A 48 13.77 -88.06 -59.61
C ARG A 48 12.52 -88.26 -58.74
N CYS A 49 11.80 -89.37 -58.88
CA CYS A 49 10.64 -89.70 -58.06
C CYS A 49 11.00 -89.86 -56.58
N ARG A 50 12.11 -90.55 -56.27
CA ARG A 50 12.63 -90.69 -54.89
C ARG A 50 13.01 -89.34 -54.30
N ARG A 51 13.71 -88.49 -55.05
CA ARG A 51 14.08 -87.13 -54.62
C ARG A 51 12.85 -86.26 -54.37
N LEU A 52 11.83 -86.34 -55.21
CA LEU A 52 10.57 -85.62 -55.00
C LEU A 52 9.85 -86.08 -53.73
N ASN A 53 9.73 -87.39 -53.52
CA ASN A 53 9.15 -87.93 -52.27
C ASN A 53 9.94 -87.46 -51.05
N ARG A 54 11.28 -87.49 -51.11
CA ARG A 54 12.15 -86.99 -50.04
C ARG A 54 11.95 -85.50 -49.79
N LEU A 55 11.75 -84.70 -50.83
CA LEU A 55 11.43 -83.27 -50.70
C LEU A 55 10.06 -83.05 -50.02
N ASN A 56 9.06 -83.89 -50.33
CA ASN A 56 7.75 -83.88 -49.68
C ASN A 56 7.81 -84.31 -48.21
N GLU A 57 8.61 -85.32 -47.89
CA GLU A 57 8.88 -85.72 -46.51
C GLU A 57 9.56 -84.58 -45.73
N ARG A 58 10.52 -83.90 -46.35
CA ARG A 58 11.23 -82.76 -45.73
C ARG A 58 10.33 -81.55 -45.49
N THR A 59 9.46 -81.22 -46.44
CA THR A 59 8.47 -80.14 -46.28
C THR A 59 7.43 -80.50 -45.22
N ALA A 60 7.01 -81.77 -45.14
CA ALA A 60 6.09 -82.25 -44.10
C ALA A 60 6.75 -82.35 -42.71
N ALA A 61 8.07 -82.53 -42.63
CA ALA A 61 8.81 -82.64 -41.38
C ALA A 61 9.07 -81.28 -40.68
N VAL A 62 8.74 -80.15 -41.33
CA VAL A 62 8.83 -78.81 -40.71
C VAL A 62 7.86 -78.74 -39.54
N ASP A 63 8.34 -78.32 -38.36
CA ASP A 63 7.45 -78.15 -37.21
C ASP A 63 6.41 -77.03 -37.47
N GLY A 64 5.19 -77.24 -36.98
CA GLY A 64 4.08 -76.32 -37.19
C GLY A 64 4.30 -74.92 -36.62
N VAL A 65 5.15 -74.77 -35.59
CA VAL A 65 5.52 -73.45 -35.05
C VAL A 65 6.32 -72.65 -36.08
N LEU A 66 7.34 -73.28 -36.68
CA LEU A 66 8.14 -72.65 -37.73
C LEU A 66 7.28 -72.36 -38.97
N ALA A 67 6.43 -73.29 -39.39
CA ALA A 67 5.57 -73.12 -40.55
C ALA A 67 4.55 -71.97 -40.41
N LYS A 68 4.08 -71.68 -39.19
CA LYS A 68 3.21 -70.52 -38.91
C LYS A 68 3.96 -69.19 -39.00
N ARG A 69 5.21 -69.17 -38.52
CA ARG A 69 6.07 -67.98 -38.52
C ARG A 69 6.63 -67.67 -39.92
N ALA A 70 7.06 -68.70 -40.63
CA ALA A 70 7.61 -68.64 -41.97
C ALA A 70 7.09 -69.85 -42.77
N PRO A 71 6.07 -69.69 -43.63
CA PRO A 71 5.51 -70.83 -44.36
C PRO A 71 6.55 -71.41 -45.35
N PRO A 72 6.73 -72.75 -45.37
CA PRO A 72 7.61 -73.39 -46.34
C PRO A 72 7.05 -73.25 -47.77
N PRO A 73 7.91 -73.34 -48.81
CA PRO A 73 7.45 -73.35 -50.18
C PRO A 73 6.50 -74.52 -50.44
N THR A 74 5.56 -74.32 -51.35
CA THR A 74 4.50 -75.28 -51.67
C THR A 74 5.09 -76.65 -52.02
N ALA A 75 4.63 -77.70 -51.34
CA ALA A 75 5.11 -79.06 -51.57
C ALA A 75 4.74 -79.51 -52.99
N PRO A 76 5.71 -80.01 -53.79
CA PRO A 76 5.44 -80.49 -55.14
C PRO A 76 4.55 -81.73 -55.14
N THR A 77 3.67 -81.82 -56.12
CA THR A 77 2.85 -83.01 -56.34
C THR A 77 3.56 -84.02 -57.24
N LYS A 78 3.05 -85.25 -57.32
CA LYS A 78 3.57 -86.25 -58.27
C LYS A 78 3.47 -85.83 -59.75
N LYS A 79 2.73 -84.75 -60.06
CA LYS A 79 2.64 -84.16 -61.40
C LYS A 79 3.79 -83.19 -61.71
N ASP A 80 4.51 -82.73 -60.69
CA ASP A 80 5.52 -81.69 -60.81
C ASP A 80 6.95 -82.25 -60.93
N VAL A 81 7.09 -83.56 -61.24
CA VAL A 81 8.39 -84.26 -61.33
C VAL A 81 9.34 -83.59 -62.32
N ALA A 82 8.82 -83.05 -63.42
CA ALA A 82 9.60 -82.34 -64.43
C ALA A 82 10.19 -81.01 -63.91
N GLU A 83 9.57 -80.38 -62.89
CA GLU A 83 10.02 -79.11 -62.29
C GLU A 83 10.79 -79.31 -60.96
N LEU A 84 11.18 -80.54 -60.62
CA LEU A 84 11.79 -80.88 -59.33
C LEU A 84 12.95 -79.95 -58.93
N GLU A 85 13.84 -79.60 -59.85
CA GLU A 85 15.01 -78.75 -59.57
C GLU A 85 14.61 -77.34 -59.09
N ARG A 86 13.51 -76.80 -59.62
CA ARG A 86 12.95 -75.52 -59.19
C ARG A 86 12.45 -75.59 -57.75
N PHE A 87 11.72 -76.64 -57.40
CA PHE A 87 11.21 -76.85 -56.04
C PHE A 87 12.35 -77.09 -55.04
N GLU A 88 13.37 -77.86 -55.41
CA GLU A 88 14.56 -78.07 -54.57
C GLU A 88 15.36 -76.78 -54.36
N ALA A 89 15.51 -75.94 -55.40
CA ALA A 89 16.17 -74.65 -55.29
C ALA A 89 15.39 -73.69 -54.37
N ALA A 90 14.06 -73.61 -54.53
CA ALA A 90 13.19 -72.80 -53.69
C ALA A 90 13.22 -73.27 -52.23
N TRP A 91 13.16 -74.58 -52.00
CA TRP A 91 13.29 -75.18 -50.67
C TRP A 91 14.66 -74.89 -50.04
N THR A 92 15.74 -75.02 -50.80
CA THR A 92 17.09 -74.76 -50.30
C THR A 92 17.27 -73.28 -49.95
N ALA A 93 16.75 -72.36 -50.75
CA ALA A 93 16.78 -70.94 -50.47
C ALA A 93 16.00 -70.59 -49.19
N TRP A 94 14.77 -71.10 -49.05
CA TRP A 94 13.96 -70.91 -47.85
C TRP A 94 14.62 -71.51 -46.60
N SER A 95 15.15 -72.74 -46.71
CA SER A 95 15.81 -73.43 -45.61
C SER A 95 17.09 -72.73 -45.18
N ARG A 96 17.87 -72.11 -46.08
CA ARG A 96 19.03 -71.30 -45.69
C ARG A 96 18.65 -70.09 -44.83
N GLN A 97 17.48 -69.51 -45.06
CA GLN A 97 17.03 -68.31 -44.36
C GLN A 97 16.33 -68.63 -43.04
N HIS A 98 15.54 -69.71 -42.99
CA HIS A 98 14.64 -69.99 -41.87
C HIS A 98 14.90 -71.32 -41.15
N ARG A 99 15.64 -72.25 -41.77
CA ARG A 99 15.90 -73.59 -41.24
C ARG A 99 17.31 -74.13 -41.60
N PRO A 100 18.40 -73.41 -41.26
CA PRO A 100 19.76 -73.78 -41.65
C PRO A 100 20.19 -75.13 -41.04
N HIS A 101 19.82 -75.40 -39.80
CA HIS A 101 20.02 -76.67 -39.10
C HIS A 101 19.39 -77.87 -39.82
N GLY A 102 18.26 -77.67 -40.51
CA GLY A 102 17.65 -78.69 -41.34
C GLY A 102 18.53 -79.12 -42.52
N LEU A 103 19.30 -78.19 -43.12
CA LEU A 103 20.24 -78.54 -44.19
C LEU A 103 21.46 -79.28 -43.66
N SER A 104 21.97 -78.87 -42.50
CA SER A 104 23.10 -79.53 -41.82
C SER A 104 22.73 -80.95 -41.38
N ALA A 105 21.54 -81.14 -40.82
CA ALA A 105 21.01 -82.44 -40.46
C ALA A 105 20.87 -83.37 -41.67
N GLU A 106 20.36 -82.89 -42.80
CA GLU A 106 20.24 -83.71 -44.02
C GLU A 106 21.61 -84.18 -44.56
N LYS A 107 22.65 -83.34 -44.44
CA LYS A 107 24.02 -83.76 -44.80
C LYS A 107 24.57 -84.81 -43.84
N ALA A 108 24.25 -84.72 -42.56
CA ALA A 108 24.71 -85.64 -41.52
C ALA A 108 23.89 -86.95 -41.46
N ARG A 109 22.64 -86.95 -41.96
CA ARG A 109 21.69 -88.06 -41.93
C ARG A 109 22.28 -89.45 -42.22
N PRO A 110 23.10 -89.68 -43.28
CA PRO A 110 23.71 -90.99 -43.50
C PRO A 110 24.60 -91.48 -42.35
N ALA A 111 25.37 -90.60 -41.70
CA ALA A 111 26.20 -90.99 -40.55
C ALA A 111 25.35 -91.38 -39.32
N TRP A 112 24.19 -90.75 -39.16
CA TRP A 112 23.21 -91.10 -38.12
C TRP A 112 22.44 -92.39 -38.45
N ALA A 113 22.26 -92.69 -39.75
CA ALA A 113 21.68 -93.94 -40.24
C ALA A 113 22.57 -95.14 -39.90
N GLU A 114 23.89 -95.01 -40.11
CA GLU A 114 24.88 -96.04 -39.80
C GLU A 114 24.92 -96.44 -38.32
N THR A 115 24.44 -95.56 -37.43
CA THR A 115 24.36 -95.79 -35.98
C THR A 115 22.94 -96.05 -35.47
N ASP A 116 21.94 -96.24 -36.35
CA ASP A 116 20.52 -96.45 -36.02
C ASP A 116 19.90 -95.32 -35.15
N ARG A 117 20.35 -94.07 -35.35
CA ARG A 117 19.94 -92.90 -34.55
C ARG A 117 19.19 -91.82 -35.34
N GLU A 118 18.71 -92.08 -36.54
CA GLU A 118 17.99 -91.09 -37.37
C GLU A 118 16.80 -90.44 -36.65
N HIS A 119 16.05 -91.22 -35.88
CA HIS A 119 14.91 -90.71 -35.09
C HIS A 119 15.31 -89.60 -34.10
N ARG A 120 16.53 -89.67 -33.54
CA ARG A 120 17.06 -88.66 -32.62
C ARG A 120 17.45 -87.39 -33.34
N LEU A 121 17.98 -87.51 -34.56
CA LEU A 121 18.28 -86.37 -35.41
C LEU A 121 16.99 -85.63 -35.80
N ASP A 122 15.95 -86.37 -36.20
CA ASP A 122 14.64 -85.80 -36.53
C ASP A 122 13.99 -85.11 -35.31
N GLU A 123 14.16 -85.66 -34.10
CA GLU A 123 13.72 -85.03 -32.85
C GLU A 123 14.47 -83.71 -32.56
N VAL A 124 15.80 -83.73 -32.66
CA VAL A 124 16.65 -82.55 -32.45
C VAL A 124 16.29 -81.44 -33.44
N VAL A 125 16.11 -81.77 -34.71
CA VAL A 125 15.72 -80.80 -35.74
C VAL A 125 14.32 -80.22 -35.47
N ARG A 126 13.35 -81.05 -35.07
CA ARG A 126 12.00 -80.58 -34.70
C ARG A 126 12.05 -79.64 -33.50
N ARG A 127 12.91 -79.90 -32.51
CA ARG A 127 13.08 -79.04 -31.34
C ARG A 127 13.72 -77.69 -31.73
N LEU A 128 14.77 -77.72 -32.56
CA LEU A 128 15.38 -76.51 -33.13
C LEU A 128 14.37 -75.68 -33.95
N ASP A 129 13.45 -76.32 -34.69
CA ASP A 129 12.38 -75.62 -35.43
C ASP A 129 11.44 -74.81 -34.50
N ARG A 130 11.27 -75.24 -33.23
CA ARG A 130 10.40 -74.57 -32.24
C ARG A 130 11.06 -73.39 -31.55
N LEU A 131 12.37 -73.22 -31.70
CA LEU A 131 13.07 -72.11 -31.08
C LEU A 131 12.70 -70.79 -31.79
N ASP A 132 12.60 -69.74 -30.98
CA ASP A 132 12.40 -68.37 -31.43
C ASP A 132 13.63 -67.86 -32.20
N PRO A 133 13.50 -66.96 -33.20
CA PRO A 133 14.65 -66.46 -33.95
C PRO A 133 15.65 -65.69 -33.07
N ALA A 134 15.24 -65.21 -31.89
CA ALA A 134 16.13 -64.64 -30.89
C ALA A 134 17.30 -65.57 -30.52
N PHE A 135 17.11 -66.89 -30.60
CA PHE A 135 18.12 -67.91 -30.31
C PHE A 135 18.84 -68.44 -31.56
N ALA A 136 18.70 -67.77 -32.72
CA ALA A 136 19.28 -68.25 -33.98
C ALA A 136 20.81 -68.45 -33.93
N ILE A 137 21.53 -67.62 -33.17
CA ILE A 137 22.98 -67.76 -33.00
C ILE A 137 23.33 -69.01 -32.20
N ASP A 138 22.60 -69.27 -31.11
CA ASP A 138 22.82 -70.42 -30.26
C ASP A 138 22.42 -71.72 -30.99
N ALA A 139 21.32 -71.68 -31.76
CA ALA A 139 20.93 -72.76 -32.65
C ALA A 139 22.03 -73.06 -33.69
N HIS A 140 22.63 -72.03 -34.30
CA HIS A 140 23.70 -72.19 -35.29
C HIS A 140 24.94 -72.90 -34.72
N ARG A 141 25.28 -72.67 -33.45
CA ARG A 141 26.40 -73.37 -32.78
C ARG A 141 26.15 -74.88 -32.68
N LEU A 142 24.90 -75.27 -32.45
CA LEU A 142 24.51 -76.67 -32.37
C LEU A 142 24.55 -77.36 -33.74
N GLU A 143 24.36 -76.61 -34.83
CA GLU A 143 24.42 -77.15 -36.20
C GLU A 143 25.75 -77.81 -36.54
N LEU A 144 26.86 -77.21 -36.09
CA LEU A 144 28.21 -77.72 -36.32
C LEU A 144 28.37 -79.12 -35.69
N SER A 145 27.80 -79.29 -34.49
CA SER A 145 27.85 -80.54 -33.74
C SER A 145 26.95 -81.64 -34.32
N LEU A 146 25.91 -81.30 -35.11
CA LEU A 146 25.02 -82.29 -35.75
C LEU A 146 25.74 -83.22 -36.73
N SER A 147 26.94 -82.84 -37.19
CA SER A 147 27.73 -83.63 -38.14
C SER A 147 28.21 -84.97 -37.56
N ASP A 148 28.35 -85.08 -36.23
CA ASP A 148 28.82 -86.28 -35.53
C ASP A 148 27.73 -86.88 -34.62
N PRO A 149 27.26 -88.12 -34.84
CA PRO A 149 26.29 -88.79 -33.98
C PRO A 149 26.72 -88.99 -32.52
N ALA A 150 28.02 -88.92 -32.22
CA ALA A 150 28.55 -89.05 -30.86
C ALA A 150 28.29 -87.80 -29.99
N SER A 151 28.08 -86.62 -30.60
CA SER A 151 27.85 -85.35 -29.91
C SER A 151 26.42 -85.17 -29.39
N TYR A 152 25.51 -86.11 -29.69
CA TYR A 152 24.10 -86.06 -29.27
C TYR A 152 23.86 -85.66 -27.80
N PRO A 153 24.53 -86.23 -26.78
CA PRO A 153 24.26 -85.85 -25.38
C PRO A 153 24.58 -84.38 -25.09
N GLU A 154 25.61 -83.81 -25.74
CA GLU A 154 25.96 -82.39 -25.60
C GLU A 154 24.94 -81.50 -26.30
N VAL A 155 24.56 -81.87 -27.53
CA VAL A 155 23.53 -81.16 -28.32
C VAL A 155 22.19 -81.18 -27.58
N HIS A 156 21.79 -82.32 -27.03
CA HIS A 156 20.54 -82.49 -26.29
C HIS A 156 20.51 -81.63 -25.03
N ARG A 157 21.60 -81.58 -24.27
CA ARG A 157 21.71 -80.76 -23.05
C ARG A 157 21.64 -79.28 -23.38
N ALA A 158 22.41 -78.81 -24.36
CA ALA A 158 22.38 -77.43 -24.79
C ALA A 158 20.99 -77.01 -25.33
N LEU A 159 20.29 -77.92 -26.03
CA LEU A 159 18.90 -77.69 -26.44
C LEU A 159 17.92 -77.53 -25.27
N LEU A 160 18.06 -78.35 -24.22
CA LEU A 160 17.23 -78.20 -23.02
C LEU A 160 17.45 -76.85 -22.33
N ASP A 161 18.71 -76.39 -22.26
CA ASP A 161 19.05 -75.10 -21.67
C ASP A 161 18.43 -73.95 -22.49
N LEU A 162 18.50 -74.01 -23.83
CA LEU A 162 17.87 -73.02 -24.71
C LEU A 162 16.34 -73.00 -24.62
N GLU A 163 15.70 -74.18 -24.59
CA GLU A 163 14.25 -74.29 -24.42
C GLU A 163 13.79 -73.74 -23.07
N ALA A 164 14.52 -74.04 -21.99
CA ALA A 164 14.23 -73.51 -20.67
C ALA A 164 14.38 -71.97 -20.63
N ASP A 165 15.37 -71.41 -21.32
CA ASP A 165 15.55 -69.97 -21.39
C ASP A 165 14.48 -69.27 -22.23
N GLN A 166 14.04 -69.89 -23.33
CA GLN A 166 12.87 -69.42 -24.10
C GLN A 166 11.61 -69.41 -23.24
N GLU A 167 11.34 -70.50 -22.50
CA GLU A 167 10.16 -70.59 -21.62
C GLU A 167 10.18 -69.54 -20.50
N LYS A 168 11.37 -69.27 -19.91
CA LYS A 168 11.52 -68.18 -18.95
C LYS A 168 11.22 -66.81 -19.57
N GLN A 169 11.63 -66.57 -20.81
CA GLN A 169 11.38 -65.29 -21.50
C GLN A 169 9.89 -65.12 -21.84
N THR A 170 9.23 -66.15 -22.35
CA THR A 170 7.78 -66.10 -22.62
C THR A 170 6.98 -65.92 -21.34
N ALA A 171 7.35 -66.59 -20.25
CA ALA A 171 6.72 -66.42 -18.95
C ALA A 171 6.90 -64.98 -18.41
N ALA A 172 8.09 -64.39 -18.54
CA ALA A 172 8.34 -63.01 -18.13
C ALA A 172 7.49 -62.01 -18.93
N MET A 173 7.38 -62.20 -20.25
CA MET A 173 6.48 -61.38 -21.09
C MET A 173 5.03 -61.50 -20.63
N GLN A 174 4.57 -62.71 -20.33
CA GLN A 174 3.18 -62.93 -19.92
C GLN A 174 2.87 -62.22 -18.59
N VAL A 175 3.80 -62.22 -17.63
CA VAL A 175 3.65 -61.46 -16.38
C VAL A 175 3.45 -59.97 -16.65
N THR A 176 4.23 -59.39 -17.58
CA THR A 176 4.08 -57.98 -17.97
C THR A 176 2.75 -57.71 -18.68
N VAL A 177 2.29 -58.61 -19.55
CA VAL A 177 0.96 -58.54 -20.19
C VAL A 177 -0.13 -58.53 -19.14
N ASP A 178 -0.06 -59.45 -18.17
CA ASP A 178 -1.09 -59.58 -17.13
C ASP A 178 -1.13 -58.35 -16.22
N ARG A 179 0.04 -57.76 -15.91
CA ARG A 179 0.12 -56.47 -15.20
C ARG A 179 -0.59 -55.35 -15.95
N LEU A 180 -0.24 -55.14 -17.22
CA LEU A 180 -0.80 -54.06 -18.05
C LEU A 180 -2.32 -54.24 -18.26
N ARG A 181 -2.79 -55.47 -18.41
CA ARG A 181 -4.23 -55.78 -18.46
C ARG A 181 -4.93 -55.51 -17.13
N GLY A 182 -4.27 -55.79 -16.01
CA GLY A 182 -4.76 -55.44 -14.66
C GLY A 182 -4.94 -53.94 -14.47
N GLU A 183 -4.14 -53.12 -15.15
CA GLU A 183 -4.24 -51.65 -15.17
C GLU A 183 -5.35 -51.14 -16.11
N GLY A 184 -5.98 -52.03 -16.89
CA GLY A 184 -7.11 -51.73 -17.77
C GLY A 184 -6.73 -51.51 -19.24
N LEU A 185 -5.48 -51.76 -19.63
CA LEU A 185 -5.01 -51.58 -21.01
C LEU A 185 -5.41 -52.76 -21.92
N PRO A 186 -5.82 -52.51 -23.17
CA PRO A 186 -6.24 -53.55 -24.12
C PRO A 186 -5.03 -54.24 -24.81
N VAL A 187 -4.11 -54.82 -24.03
CA VAL A 187 -2.90 -55.46 -24.58
C VAL A 187 -3.25 -56.76 -25.34
N PRO A 188 -2.89 -56.89 -26.63
CA PRO A 188 -3.17 -58.10 -27.41
C PRO A 188 -2.35 -59.30 -26.94
N PRO A 189 -2.82 -60.54 -27.17
CA PRO A 189 -2.04 -61.74 -26.85
C PRO A 189 -0.80 -61.86 -27.75
N ILE A 190 0.36 -62.15 -27.17
CA ILE A 190 1.66 -62.18 -27.87
C ILE A 190 1.95 -63.57 -28.50
N SER A 191 0.95 -64.46 -28.57
CA SER A 191 1.11 -65.87 -28.96
C SER A 191 1.60 -66.12 -30.38
N SER A 192 1.55 -65.12 -31.26
CA SER A 192 1.97 -65.23 -32.67
C SER A 192 3.20 -64.40 -33.02
N ALA A 193 3.66 -63.53 -32.11
CA ALA A 193 4.83 -62.70 -32.34
C ALA A 193 6.09 -63.45 -31.95
N THR A 194 7.21 -63.08 -32.58
CA THR A 194 8.53 -63.47 -32.07
C THR A 194 8.79 -62.82 -30.71
N LEU A 195 9.74 -63.35 -29.94
CA LEU A 195 10.11 -62.76 -28.65
C LEU A 195 10.52 -61.29 -28.80
N LEU A 196 11.29 -60.95 -29.84
CA LEU A 196 11.72 -59.58 -30.12
C LEU A 196 10.52 -58.65 -30.37
N GLU A 197 9.66 -58.97 -31.33
CA GLU A 197 8.46 -58.17 -31.65
C GLU A 197 7.52 -58.04 -30.44
N GLY A 198 7.42 -59.10 -29.65
CA GLY A 198 6.62 -59.10 -28.45
C GLY A 198 7.15 -58.18 -27.35
N TYR A 199 8.48 -58.13 -27.17
CA TYR A 199 9.11 -57.19 -26.25
C TYR A 199 9.00 -55.74 -26.72
N ASP A 200 9.19 -55.47 -28.02
CA ASP A 200 9.05 -54.12 -28.58
C ASP A 200 7.61 -53.60 -28.40
N ALA A 201 6.62 -54.47 -28.67
CA ALA A 201 5.21 -54.14 -28.43
C ALA A 201 4.92 -53.87 -26.94
N LEU A 202 5.45 -54.71 -26.05
CA LEU A 202 5.31 -54.51 -24.60
C LEU A 202 5.96 -53.20 -24.14
N GLU A 203 7.13 -52.85 -24.67
CA GLU A 203 7.81 -51.61 -24.34
C GLU A 203 6.92 -50.40 -24.69
N ALA A 204 6.31 -50.39 -25.88
CA ALA A 204 5.37 -49.34 -26.28
C ALA A 204 4.17 -49.24 -25.32
N TRP A 205 3.58 -50.38 -24.90
CA TRP A 205 2.48 -50.40 -23.93
C TRP A 205 2.91 -49.92 -22.53
N THR A 206 4.12 -50.27 -22.08
CA THR A 206 4.64 -49.79 -20.80
C THR A 206 4.88 -48.29 -20.81
N ARG A 207 5.42 -47.72 -21.90
CA ARG A 207 5.58 -46.26 -22.05
C ARG A 207 4.22 -45.56 -21.96
N LEU A 208 3.21 -46.07 -22.66
CA LEU A 208 1.85 -45.54 -22.61
C LEU A 208 1.27 -45.60 -21.19
N SER A 209 1.47 -46.71 -20.46
CA SER A 209 1.05 -46.83 -19.06
C SER A 209 1.70 -45.77 -18.17
N ASP A 210 3.02 -45.60 -18.30
CA ASP A 210 3.79 -44.65 -17.49
C ASP A 210 3.35 -43.20 -17.76
N ASP A 211 3.10 -42.86 -19.03
CA ASP A 211 2.57 -41.56 -19.42
C ASP A 211 1.19 -41.29 -18.79
N LEU A 212 0.26 -42.24 -18.90
CA LEU A 212 -1.08 -42.11 -18.31
C LEU A 212 -1.02 -41.98 -16.78
N LEU A 213 -0.14 -42.74 -16.12
CA LEU A 213 0.05 -42.66 -14.66
C LEU A 213 0.61 -41.29 -14.27
N ARG A 214 1.64 -40.81 -14.97
CA ARG A 214 2.22 -39.48 -14.76
C ARG A 214 1.14 -38.40 -14.91
N MET A 215 0.28 -38.50 -15.92
CA MET A 215 -0.82 -37.56 -16.13
C MET A 215 -1.86 -37.62 -15.01
N ARG A 216 -2.25 -38.81 -14.51
CA ARG A 216 -3.15 -38.93 -13.35
C ARG A 216 -2.57 -38.24 -12.12
N LEU A 217 -1.30 -38.53 -11.79
CA LEU A 217 -0.62 -37.92 -10.66
C LEU A 217 -0.53 -36.39 -10.81
N ARG A 218 -0.28 -35.91 -12.03
CA ARG A 218 -0.25 -34.48 -12.33
C ARG A 218 -1.62 -33.82 -12.21
N VAL A 219 -2.71 -34.48 -12.62
CA VAL A 219 -4.08 -33.99 -12.39
C VAL A 219 -4.39 -33.90 -10.90
N ASP A 220 -4.07 -34.94 -10.14
CA ASP A 220 -4.32 -34.96 -8.68
C ASP A 220 -3.50 -33.92 -7.92
N ARG A 221 -2.26 -33.67 -8.34
CA ARG A 221 -1.37 -32.70 -7.69
C ARG A 221 -1.63 -31.25 -8.13
N ASP A 222 -1.83 -31.02 -9.42
CA ASP A 222 -1.77 -29.67 -10.01
C ASP A 222 -3.13 -29.12 -10.44
N VAL A 223 -4.16 -29.95 -10.61
CA VAL A 223 -5.51 -29.50 -11.02
C VAL A 223 -6.51 -29.64 -9.88
N ARG A 224 -6.51 -30.78 -9.20
CA ARG A 224 -7.45 -31.09 -8.13
C ARG A 224 -7.47 -30.07 -6.99
N PRO A 225 -6.32 -29.49 -6.57
CA PRO A 225 -6.35 -28.44 -5.54
C PRO A 225 -7.07 -27.17 -5.98
N PHE A 226 -7.20 -26.90 -7.28
CA PHE A 226 -7.94 -25.74 -7.78
C PHE A 226 -9.41 -26.06 -8.01
N ASP A 227 -9.69 -27.17 -8.70
CA ASP A 227 -11.06 -27.56 -9.08
C ASP A 227 -11.18 -29.08 -9.19
N ALA A 228 -11.97 -29.66 -8.28
CA ALA A 228 -12.24 -31.10 -8.25
C ALA A 228 -13.03 -31.58 -9.48
N HIS A 229 -13.94 -30.77 -10.01
CA HIS A 229 -14.77 -31.15 -11.15
C HIS A 229 -13.99 -31.14 -12.47
N VAL A 230 -13.07 -30.18 -12.66
CA VAL A 230 -12.15 -30.19 -13.79
C VAL A 230 -11.22 -31.41 -13.70
N ALA A 231 -10.68 -31.69 -12.52
CA ALA A 231 -9.82 -32.86 -12.30
C ALA A 231 -10.55 -34.18 -12.64
N GLU A 232 -11.79 -34.37 -12.17
CA GLU A 232 -12.61 -35.55 -12.48
C GLU A 232 -12.85 -35.72 -13.98
N ARG A 233 -13.15 -34.62 -14.70
CA ARG A 233 -13.31 -34.67 -16.17
C ARG A 233 -12.02 -35.08 -16.88
N MET A 234 -10.86 -34.61 -16.42
CA MET A 234 -9.57 -35.03 -16.99
C MET A 234 -9.26 -36.49 -16.69
N LEU A 235 -9.49 -36.95 -15.46
CA LEU A 235 -9.31 -38.36 -15.10
C LEU A 235 -10.22 -39.29 -15.91
N ALA A 236 -11.45 -38.84 -16.23
CA ALA A 236 -12.35 -39.56 -17.12
C ALA A 236 -11.77 -39.68 -18.54
N LYS A 237 -11.28 -38.57 -19.13
CA LYS A 237 -10.61 -38.59 -20.44
C LYS A 237 -9.39 -39.52 -20.45
N ILE A 238 -8.56 -39.47 -19.41
CA ILE A 238 -7.40 -40.37 -19.25
C ILE A 238 -7.87 -41.84 -19.18
N SER A 239 -8.95 -42.11 -18.44
CA SER A 239 -9.54 -43.45 -18.39
C SER A 239 -10.06 -43.93 -19.75
N ASP A 240 -10.59 -43.04 -20.58
CA ASP A 240 -11.06 -43.39 -21.92
C ASP A 240 -9.88 -43.75 -22.83
N VAL A 241 -8.79 -42.97 -22.80
CA VAL A 241 -7.55 -43.31 -23.51
C VAL A 241 -6.92 -44.60 -23.00
N THR A 242 -7.02 -44.88 -21.69
CA THR A 242 -6.56 -46.16 -21.12
C THR A 242 -7.32 -47.34 -21.76
N LYS A 243 -8.63 -47.19 -21.98
CA LYS A 243 -9.47 -48.25 -22.57
C LYS A 243 -9.26 -48.39 -24.08
N THR A 244 -9.03 -47.30 -24.81
CA THR A 244 -8.75 -47.37 -26.24
C THR A 244 -7.35 -47.89 -26.52
N GLY A 245 -6.37 -47.55 -25.68
CA GLY A 245 -4.96 -47.91 -25.85
C GLY A 245 -4.23 -47.07 -26.90
N ASP A 246 -4.78 -45.92 -27.28
CA ASP A 246 -4.21 -45.06 -28.33
C ASP A 246 -3.17 -44.09 -27.76
N GLY A 247 -1.89 -44.43 -27.95
CA GLY A 247 -0.76 -43.60 -27.47
C GLY A 247 -0.61 -42.24 -28.15
N THR A 248 -1.25 -42.01 -29.30
CA THR A 248 -1.21 -40.70 -29.97
C THR A 248 -2.01 -39.62 -29.23
N LEU A 249 -3.02 -40.01 -28.46
CA LEU A 249 -3.89 -39.10 -27.72
C LEU A 249 -3.24 -38.57 -26.43
N THR A 250 -2.18 -39.22 -25.94
CA THR A 250 -1.51 -38.81 -24.69
C THR A 250 -0.86 -37.43 -24.83
N ALA A 251 -0.25 -37.13 -25.97
CA ALA A 251 0.37 -35.84 -26.24
C ALA A 251 -0.64 -34.69 -26.25
N GLU A 252 -1.81 -34.89 -26.88
CA GLU A 252 -2.88 -33.89 -26.90
C GLU A 252 -3.48 -33.66 -25.50
N LEU A 253 -3.69 -34.74 -24.75
CA LEU A 253 -4.17 -34.67 -23.38
C LEU A 253 -3.16 -34.00 -22.44
N ASP A 254 -1.85 -34.24 -22.59
CA ASP A 254 -0.82 -33.58 -21.76
C ASP A 254 -0.70 -32.09 -22.09
N ALA A 255 -0.88 -31.72 -23.37
CA ALA A 255 -0.98 -30.32 -23.78
C ALA A 255 -2.26 -29.63 -23.26
N GLU A 256 -3.39 -30.33 -23.20
CA GLU A 256 -4.60 -29.83 -22.54
C GLU A 256 -4.37 -29.64 -21.03
N LEU A 257 -3.83 -30.66 -20.35
CA LEU A 257 -3.48 -30.61 -18.94
C LEU A 257 -2.54 -29.44 -18.63
N GLY A 258 -1.45 -29.29 -19.38
CA GLY A 258 -0.51 -28.17 -19.23
C GLY A 258 -1.19 -26.82 -19.35
N ARG A 259 -2.04 -26.61 -20.37
CA ARG A 259 -2.78 -25.35 -20.55
C ARG A 259 -3.71 -25.04 -19.37
N THR A 260 -4.36 -26.06 -18.81
CA THR A 260 -5.25 -25.84 -17.65
C THR A 260 -4.49 -25.50 -16.38
N VAL A 261 -3.38 -26.21 -16.10
CA VAL A 261 -2.51 -25.94 -14.95
C VAL A 261 -1.92 -24.53 -15.06
N ASP A 262 -1.36 -24.17 -16.21
CA ASP A 262 -0.81 -22.83 -16.45
C ASP A 262 -1.88 -21.75 -16.31
N GLY A 263 -3.10 -22.02 -16.76
CA GLY A 263 -4.23 -21.11 -16.63
C GLY A 263 -4.58 -20.82 -15.17
N PHE A 264 -4.67 -21.86 -14.34
CA PHE A 264 -4.93 -21.73 -12.91
C PHE A 264 -3.79 -21.04 -12.16
N GLN A 265 -2.53 -21.42 -12.43
CA GLN A 265 -1.36 -20.80 -11.80
C GLN A 265 -1.27 -19.32 -12.12
N ARG A 266 -1.42 -18.92 -13.39
CA ARG A 266 -1.39 -17.49 -13.77
C ARG A 266 -2.49 -16.67 -13.10
N ARG A 267 -3.69 -17.25 -12.92
CA ARG A 267 -4.80 -16.59 -12.22
C ARG A 267 -4.49 -16.43 -10.73
N LEU A 268 -3.97 -17.48 -10.09
CA LEU A 268 -3.54 -17.45 -8.70
C LEU A 268 -2.41 -16.45 -8.46
N ASP A 269 -1.43 -16.38 -9.35
CA ASP A 269 -0.31 -15.43 -9.26
C ASP A 269 -0.80 -13.99 -9.38
N ARG A 270 -1.72 -13.73 -10.33
CA ARG A 270 -2.34 -12.40 -10.47
C ARG A 270 -3.12 -12.01 -9.22
N LEU A 271 -3.93 -12.93 -8.68
CA LEU A 271 -4.70 -12.70 -7.46
C LEU A 271 -3.77 -12.44 -6.26
N ASN A 272 -2.73 -13.24 -6.10
CA ASN A 272 -1.77 -13.01 -5.02
C ASN A 272 -1.00 -11.71 -5.19
N ALA A 273 -0.69 -11.29 -6.43
CA ALA A 273 -0.06 -10.01 -6.71
C ALA A 273 -0.98 -8.83 -6.33
N THR A 274 -2.28 -8.90 -6.66
CA THR A 274 -3.24 -7.84 -6.28
C THR A 274 -3.43 -7.77 -4.77
N LEU A 275 -3.62 -8.93 -4.10
CA LEU A 275 -3.74 -8.99 -2.64
C LEU A 275 -2.48 -8.48 -1.92
N ASN A 276 -1.28 -8.82 -2.43
CA ASN A 276 -0.03 -8.28 -1.88
C ASN A 276 0.11 -6.78 -2.12
N GLY A 277 -0.36 -6.28 -3.27
CA GLY A 277 -0.47 -4.84 -3.52
C GLY A 277 -1.32 -4.15 -2.45
N TRP A 278 -2.48 -4.71 -2.12
CA TRP A 278 -3.35 -4.18 -1.06
C TRP A 278 -2.67 -4.23 0.33
N ARG A 279 -1.94 -5.31 0.63
CA ARG A 279 -1.17 -5.40 1.90
C ARG A 279 -0.07 -4.34 1.98
N ASN A 280 0.63 -4.08 0.87
CA ASN A 280 1.67 -3.05 0.81
C ASN A 280 1.10 -1.64 0.99
N GLU A 281 -0.14 -1.41 0.57
CA GLU A 281 -0.87 -0.17 0.85
C GLU A 281 -1.35 -0.06 2.31
N GLY A 282 -1.25 -1.16 3.08
CA GLY A 282 -1.61 -1.23 4.49
C GLY A 282 -2.96 -1.87 4.80
N TYR A 283 -3.65 -2.47 3.81
CA TYR A 283 -4.90 -3.19 4.05
C TYR A 283 -4.63 -4.55 4.71
N ARG A 284 -5.41 -4.88 5.74
CA ARG A 284 -5.47 -6.20 6.39
C ARG A 284 -6.64 -6.97 5.78
N LEU A 285 -6.34 -8.18 5.33
CA LEU A 285 -7.27 -9.11 4.71
C LEU A 285 -7.60 -10.24 5.70
N PRO A 286 -8.77 -10.89 5.58
CA PRO A 286 -9.17 -12.03 6.43
C PRO A 286 -8.14 -13.17 6.47
N LEU A 287 -7.43 -13.34 5.35
CA LEU A 287 -6.43 -14.38 5.17
C LEU A 287 -5.04 -13.83 5.47
N ASP A 288 -4.45 -14.39 6.52
CA ASP A 288 -3.05 -14.23 6.86
C ASP A 288 -2.18 -14.98 5.84
N GLY A 289 -1.61 -14.25 4.87
CA GLY A 289 -0.68 -14.79 3.89
C GLY A 289 -1.25 -14.97 2.48
N ARG A 290 -0.59 -15.78 1.66
CA ARG A 290 -0.97 -15.95 0.24
C ARG A 290 -2.23 -16.80 0.11
N ALA A 291 -3.11 -16.45 -0.83
CA ALA A 291 -4.22 -17.30 -1.21
C ALA A 291 -3.69 -18.64 -1.75
N LEU A 292 -4.31 -19.73 -1.31
CA LEU A 292 -3.94 -21.08 -1.73
C LEU A 292 -4.69 -21.46 -3.02
N PRO A 293 -4.24 -22.49 -3.76
CA PRO A 293 -4.93 -22.99 -4.95
C PRO A 293 -6.43 -23.26 -4.74
N GLN A 294 -6.78 -23.82 -3.58
CA GLN A 294 -8.16 -24.18 -3.21
C GLN A 294 -9.07 -22.97 -3.00
N ASP A 295 -8.50 -21.81 -2.69
CA ASP A 295 -9.27 -20.60 -2.41
C ASP A 295 -9.49 -19.77 -3.69
N LEU A 296 -8.82 -20.10 -4.80
CA LEU A 296 -8.81 -19.27 -6.01
C LEU A 296 -10.22 -18.96 -6.53
N LEU A 297 -11.06 -20.00 -6.65
CA LEU A 297 -12.40 -19.85 -7.21
C LEU A 297 -13.33 -19.07 -6.27
N ASP A 298 -13.22 -19.32 -4.96
CA ASP A 298 -14.00 -18.59 -3.94
C ASP A 298 -13.62 -17.11 -3.92
N TRP A 299 -12.32 -16.82 -4.06
CA TRP A 299 -11.84 -15.47 -4.20
C TRP A 299 -12.35 -14.80 -5.46
N GLU A 300 -12.28 -15.45 -6.63
CA GLU A 300 -12.75 -14.86 -7.89
C GLU A 300 -14.26 -14.61 -7.89
N ALA A 301 -15.05 -15.48 -7.25
CA ALA A 301 -16.49 -15.26 -7.10
C ALA A 301 -16.80 -14.01 -6.26
N ASN A 302 -15.99 -13.73 -5.23
CA ASN A 302 -16.21 -12.64 -4.29
C ASN A 302 -15.32 -11.41 -4.55
N PHE A 303 -14.42 -11.44 -5.53
CA PHE A 303 -13.37 -10.44 -5.71
C PHE A 303 -13.93 -9.04 -5.92
N GLU A 304 -14.98 -8.92 -6.75
CA GLU A 304 -15.65 -7.64 -7.02
C GLU A 304 -16.30 -7.05 -5.76
N GLU A 305 -16.80 -7.90 -4.86
CA GLU A 305 -17.37 -7.46 -3.58
C GLU A 305 -16.29 -6.94 -2.65
N VAL A 306 -15.18 -7.68 -2.52
CA VAL A 306 -14.03 -7.26 -1.70
C VAL A 306 -13.41 -5.97 -2.25
N GLU A 307 -13.31 -5.83 -3.57
CA GLU A 307 -12.81 -4.60 -4.20
C GLU A 307 -13.74 -3.40 -3.93
N ARG A 308 -15.05 -3.59 -4.00
CA ARG A 308 -16.04 -2.57 -3.61
C ARG A 308 -15.91 -2.18 -2.14
N LEU A 309 -15.75 -3.15 -1.24
CA LEU A 309 -15.53 -2.90 0.18
C LEU A 309 -14.23 -2.10 0.40
N ARG A 310 -13.13 -2.50 -0.24
CA ARG A 310 -11.85 -1.77 -0.21
C ARG A 310 -12.01 -0.33 -0.72
N ALA A 311 -12.73 -0.11 -1.81
CA ALA A 311 -12.95 1.23 -2.34
C ALA A 311 -13.71 2.13 -1.33
N ARG A 312 -14.77 1.60 -0.71
CA ARG A 312 -15.51 2.30 0.36
C ARG A 312 -14.61 2.61 1.56
N HIS A 313 -13.84 1.61 2.02
CA HIS A 313 -12.88 1.76 3.12
C HIS A 313 -11.83 2.82 2.82
N GLY A 314 -11.27 2.82 1.61
CA GLY A 314 -10.24 3.76 1.17
C GLY A 314 -10.73 5.22 1.12
N VAL A 315 -12.01 5.46 0.82
CA VAL A 315 -12.61 6.81 0.91
C VAL A 315 -12.65 7.29 2.36
N ALA A 316 -13.16 6.45 3.28
CA ALA A 316 -13.17 6.78 4.70
C ALA A 316 -11.75 6.93 5.29
N TRP A 317 -10.80 6.13 4.81
CA TRP A 317 -9.41 6.22 5.26
C TRP A 317 -8.73 7.53 4.84
N ARG A 318 -8.96 8.02 3.61
CA ARG A 318 -8.44 9.34 3.20
C ARG A 318 -8.98 10.46 4.09
N ARG A 319 -10.30 10.46 4.33
CA ARG A 319 -10.98 11.36 5.25
C ARG A 319 -10.40 11.30 6.67
N LEU A 320 -10.15 10.10 7.19
CA LEU A 320 -9.52 9.93 8.50
C LEU A 320 -8.11 10.53 8.56
N LYS A 321 -7.30 10.41 7.49
CA LYS A 321 -5.93 10.95 7.47
C LYS A 321 -5.91 12.48 7.66
N GLU A 322 -6.90 13.19 7.11
CA GLU A 322 -7.03 14.64 7.28
C GLU A 322 -7.24 15.01 8.76
N ILE A 323 -8.18 14.35 9.45
CA ILE A 323 -8.45 14.60 10.87
C ILE A 323 -7.29 14.11 11.75
N ALA A 324 -6.74 12.91 11.47
CA ALA A 324 -5.71 12.29 12.26
C ALA A 324 -4.38 13.06 12.24
N GLY A 325 -4.08 13.79 11.15
CA GLY A 325 -2.90 14.65 11.07
C GLY A 325 -2.92 15.80 12.07
N ILE A 326 -4.11 16.25 12.48
CA ILE A 326 -4.30 17.39 13.38
C ILE A 326 -4.61 16.88 14.81
N ARG A 327 -5.44 15.84 14.94
CA ARG A 327 -5.91 15.28 16.22
C ARG A 327 -5.77 13.75 16.26
N PRO A 328 -4.55 13.22 16.49
CA PRO A 328 -4.31 11.78 16.48
C PRO A 328 -5.02 11.04 17.63
N ASP A 329 -5.17 11.66 18.79
CA ASP A 329 -5.77 11.03 19.98
C ASP A 329 -7.26 10.72 19.78
N ASP A 330 -8.01 11.63 19.17
CA ASP A 330 -9.44 11.43 18.87
C ASP A 330 -9.63 10.40 17.74
N ALA A 331 -8.68 10.37 16.80
CA ALA A 331 -8.66 9.43 15.69
C ALA A 331 -8.15 8.03 16.07
N ALA A 332 -7.56 7.83 17.25
CA ALA A 332 -6.84 6.60 17.62
C ALA A 332 -7.67 5.32 17.44
N ARG A 333 -8.95 5.35 17.81
CA ARG A 333 -9.86 4.21 17.66
C ARG A 333 -10.15 3.87 16.19
N ALA A 334 -10.31 4.89 15.34
CA ALA A 334 -10.50 4.70 13.91
C ALA A 334 -9.19 4.26 13.24
N LEU A 335 -8.04 4.81 13.67
CA LEU A 335 -6.71 4.43 13.19
C LEU A 335 -6.38 2.96 13.50
N ALA A 336 -6.83 2.41 14.63
CA ALA A 336 -6.63 1.00 14.96
C ALA A 336 -7.29 0.05 13.94
N LEU A 337 -8.45 0.46 13.42
CA LEU A 337 -9.22 -0.25 12.39
C LEU A 337 -8.87 0.19 10.96
N ALA A 338 -7.93 1.13 10.81
CA ALA A 338 -7.48 1.56 9.50
C ALA A 338 -6.84 0.39 8.74
N GLY A 339 -7.23 0.23 7.48
CA GLY A 339 -6.84 -0.89 6.64
C GLY A 339 -7.56 -2.22 6.90
N ASP A 340 -8.29 -2.41 8.00
CA ASP A 340 -9.01 -3.66 8.25
C ASP A 340 -10.32 -3.73 7.46
N LEU A 341 -10.36 -4.61 6.45
CA LEU A 341 -11.49 -4.76 5.54
C LEU A 341 -12.68 -5.54 6.14
N GLU A 342 -12.49 -6.32 7.20
CA GLU A 342 -13.62 -6.99 7.87
C GLU A 342 -14.42 -6.00 8.71
N ALA A 343 -13.73 -5.02 9.30
CA ALA A 343 -14.31 -4.01 10.16
C ALA A 343 -14.80 -2.75 9.41
N THR A 344 -14.90 -2.78 8.08
CA THR A 344 -15.16 -1.59 7.24
C THR A 344 -16.38 -0.78 7.66
N GLU A 345 -17.53 -1.41 7.96
CA GLU A 345 -18.73 -0.66 8.36
C GLU A 345 -18.49 0.08 9.69
N THR A 346 -17.93 -0.60 10.69
CA THR A 346 -17.62 0.02 11.98
C THR A 346 -16.55 1.12 11.87
N PHE A 347 -15.61 0.95 10.94
CA PHE A 347 -14.60 1.96 10.63
C PHE A 347 -15.23 3.19 10.01
N ILE A 348 -16.11 3.01 9.01
CA ILE A 348 -16.84 4.11 8.37
C ILE A 348 -17.67 4.88 9.40
N ASP A 349 -18.44 4.18 10.25
CA ASP A 349 -19.25 4.81 11.30
C ASP A 349 -18.40 5.69 12.24
N LEU A 350 -17.22 5.22 12.64
CA LEU A 350 -16.30 6.00 13.47
C LEU A 350 -15.75 7.23 12.74
N VAL A 351 -15.38 7.09 11.47
CA VAL A 351 -14.88 8.20 10.65
C VAL A 351 -15.97 9.24 10.42
N ASP A 352 -17.20 8.82 10.13
CA ASP A 352 -18.34 9.71 9.93
C ASP A 352 -18.71 10.43 11.23
N ALA A 353 -18.66 9.75 12.38
CA ALA A 353 -18.86 10.38 13.68
C ALA A 353 -17.78 11.44 13.98
N LEU A 354 -16.52 11.19 13.63
CA LEU A 354 -15.44 12.18 13.77
C LEU A 354 -15.65 13.39 12.86
N HIS A 355 -16.03 13.18 11.59
CA HIS A 355 -16.35 14.27 10.66
C HIS A 355 -17.56 15.08 11.12
N ALA A 356 -18.60 14.43 11.62
CA ALA A 356 -19.78 15.11 12.15
C ALA A 356 -19.41 16.01 13.34
N ARG A 357 -18.56 15.53 14.25
CA ARG A 357 -18.05 16.34 15.38
C ARG A 357 -17.19 17.51 14.90
N TRP A 358 -16.33 17.29 13.91
CA TRP A 358 -15.52 18.35 13.30
C TRP A 358 -16.41 19.44 12.71
N GLY A 359 -17.37 19.06 11.87
CA GLY A 359 -18.31 19.99 11.25
C GLY A 359 -19.20 20.71 12.27
N GLN A 360 -19.64 20.03 13.32
CA GLN A 360 -20.40 20.65 14.41
C GLN A 360 -19.56 21.70 15.14
N ALA A 361 -18.30 21.40 15.48
CA ALA A 361 -17.40 22.34 16.13
C ALA A 361 -17.14 23.57 15.24
N THR A 362 -16.92 23.36 13.92
CA THR A 362 -16.77 24.44 12.95
C THR A 362 -18.01 25.33 12.92
N ALA A 363 -19.21 24.75 12.81
CA ALA A 363 -20.45 25.52 12.74
C ALA A 363 -20.73 26.31 14.02
N GLN A 364 -20.48 25.71 15.20
CA GLN A 364 -20.61 26.39 16.49
C GLN A 364 -19.63 27.55 16.62
N ALA A 365 -18.36 27.33 16.27
CA ALA A 365 -17.33 28.37 16.30
C ALA A 365 -17.67 29.52 15.33
N GLN A 366 -18.11 29.21 14.11
CA GLN A 366 -18.57 30.21 13.13
C GLN A 366 -19.75 31.03 13.66
N THR A 367 -20.74 30.38 14.29
CA THR A 367 -21.89 31.08 14.87
C THR A 367 -21.45 32.08 15.97
N MET A 368 -20.48 31.71 16.81
CA MET A 368 -19.92 32.61 17.82
C MET A 368 -19.17 33.79 17.18
N LEU A 369 -18.36 33.52 16.16
CA LEU A 369 -17.61 34.56 15.44
C LEU A 369 -18.54 35.53 14.70
N GLU A 370 -19.58 35.04 14.02
CA GLU A 370 -20.62 35.88 13.40
C GLU A 370 -21.29 36.79 14.43
N ALA A 371 -21.59 36.28 15.63
CA ALA A 371 -22.15 37.10 16.71
C ALA A 371 -21.18 38.19 17.19
N TRP A 372 -19.88 37.91 17.22
CA TRP A 372 -18.85 38.89 17.58
C TRP A 372 -18.62 39.91 16.45
N GLU A 373 -18.64 39.50 15.19
CA GLU A 373 -18.55 40.40 14.03
C GLU A 373 -19.72 41.39 13.97
N LEU A 374 -20.93 40.95 14.30
CA LEU A 374 -22.11 41.82 14.39
C LEU A 374 -21.95 42.92 15.45
N GLU A 375 -21.24 42.61 16.55
CA GLU A 375 -20.88 43.59 17.58
C GLU A 375 -19.60 44.38 17.19
N GLY A 376 -18.94 44.06 16.08
CA GLY A 376 -17.83 44.84 15.49
C GLY A 376 -16.43 44.49 16.00
N PHE A 377 -16.22 43.27 16.53
CA PHE A 377 -14.90 42.75 16.92
C PHE A 377 -14.13 42.19 15.71
N ASP A 378 -12.80 42.21 15.78
CA ASP A 378 -11.93 41.52 14.82
C ASP A 378 -11.91 40.01 15.09
N THR A 379 -12.24 39.22 14.07
CA THR A 379 -12.39 37.76 14.13
C THR A 379 -11.48 37.02 13.13
N GLU A 380 -10.69 37.72 12.31
CA GLU A 380 -9.94 37.10 11.20
C GLU A 380 -8.97 36.01 11.70
N ALA A 381 -8.24 36.30 12.78
CA ALA A 381 -7.32 35.36 13.41
C ALA A 381 -8.04 34.12 13.97
N TRP A 382 -9.27 34.27 14.44
CA TRP A 382 -10.07 33.16 14.95
C TRP A 382 -10.61 32.27 13.81
N HIS A 383 -11.04 32.86 12.70
CA HIS A 383 -11.43 32.09 11.51
C HIS A 383 -10.30 31.19 11.00
N LEU A 384 -9.07 31.69 10.97
CA LEU A 384 -7.89 30.88 10.61
C LEU A 384 -7.67 29.71 11.59
N ARG A 385 -7.85 29.93 12.90
CA ARG A 385 -7.76 28.86 13.91
C ARG A 385 -8.85 27.81 13.74
N VAL A 386 -10.08 28.23 13.42
CA VAL A 386 -11.23 27.32 13.17
C VAL A 386 -11.01 26.46 11.93
N GLN A 387 -10.40 27.01 10.87
CA GLN A 387 -10.06 26.25 9.67
C GLN A 387 -9.01 25.15 9.94
N HIS A 388 -8.08 25.41 10.87
CA HIS A 388 -7.01 24.47 11.21
C HIS A 388 -7.43 23.43 12.26
N ASP A 389 -7.92 23.84 13.43
CA ASP A 389 -8.47 22.93 14.46
C ASP A 389 -9.73 23.54 15.08
N PRO A 390 -10.93 23.19 14.58
CA PRO A 390 -12.18 23.79 15.03
C PRO A 390 -12.52 23.39 16.47
N ALA A 391 -12.10 22.21 16.93
CA ALA A 391 -12.42 21.76 18.29
C ALA A 391 -11.52 22.42 19.33
N ALA A 392 -10.25 22.67 19.02
CA ALA A 392 -9.41 23.52 19.88
C ALA A 392 -9.84 24.99 19.82
N ALA A 393 -10.11 25.51 18.62
CA ALA A 393 -10.56 26.89 18.44
C ALA A 393 -11.87 27.16 19.20
N LEU A 394 -12.85 26.26 19.11
CA LEU A 394 -14.12 26.39 19.85
C LEU A 394 -13.90 26.48 21.36
N ARG A 395 -13.06 25.61 21.94
CA ARG A 395 -12.74 25.68 23.38
C ARG A 395 -12.09 27.01 23.76
N SER A 396 -11.11 27.46 22.96
CA SER A 396 -10.49 28.76 23.17
C SER A 396 -11.48 29.92 23.03
N LEU A 397 -12.46 29.82 22.12
CA LEU A 397 -13.53 30.81 21.95
C LEU A 397 -14.47 30.84 23.16
N GLU A 398 -14.88 29.68 23.68
CA GLU A 398 -15.71 29.56 24.89
C GLU A 398 -15.00 30.16 26.11
N GLU A 399 -13.69 29.92 26.26
CA GLU A 399 -12.88 30.55 27.32
C GLU A 399 -12.79 32.07 27.15
N HIS A 400 -12.60 32.55 25.91
CA HIS A 400 -12.49 33.98 25.61
C HIS A 400 -13.84 34.73 25.63
N GLN A 401 -14.96 34.00 25.57
CA GLN A 401 -16.31 34.58 25.52
C GLN A 401 -16.60 35.52 26.71
N GLY A 402 -16.08 35.21 27.90
CA GLY A 402 -16.24 36.05 29.09
C GLY A 402 -15.64 37.45 28.91
N HIS A 403 -14.46 37.53 28.27
CA HIS A 403 -13.79 38.80 27.98
C HIS A 403 -14.56 39.62 26.94
N VAL A 404 -15.06 38.97 25.88
CA VAL A 404 -15.86 39.64 24.85
C VAL A 404 -17.16 40.19 25.43
N HIS A 405 -17.88 39.42 26.26
CA HIS A 405 -19.08 39.90 26.93
C HIS A 405 -18.81 41.13 27.82
N ARG A 406 -17.71 41.11 28.58
CA ARG A 406 -17.28 42.25 29.40
C ARG A 406 -16.91 43.46 28.54
N ALA A 407 -16.23 43.27 27.41
CA ALA A 407 -15.92 44.32 26.45
C ALA A 407 -17.20 44.94 25.84
N ILE A 408 -18.20 44.13 25.46
CA ILE A 408 -19.50 44.61 24.98
C ILE A 408 -20.18 45.47 26.04
N GLU A 409 -20.20 45.03 27.30
CA GLU A 409 -20.77 45.80 28.40
C GLU A 409 -20.05 47.15 28.61
N LEU A 410 -18.71 47.12 28.65
CA LEU A 410 -17.91 48.33 28.78
C LEU A 410 -18.13 49.29 27.62
N ARG A 411 -18.21 48.79 26.39
CA ARG A 411 -18.49 49.60 25.21
C ARG A 411 -19.86 50.27 25.27
N ARG A 412 -20.90 49.54 25.69
CA ARG A 412 -22.23 50.12 25.95
C ARG A 412 -22.20 51.21 27.04
N ARG A 413 -21.40 51.01 28.09
CA ARG A 413 -21.21 52.03 29.15
C ARG A 413 -20.46 53.26 28.62
N ILE A 414 -19.42 53.06 27.82
CA ILE A 414 -18.67 54.15 27.15
C ILE A 414 -19.58 54.93 26.21
N ASP A 415 -20.44 54.25 25.45
CA ASP A 415 -21.37 54.88 24.52
C ASP A 415 -22.44 55.73 25.23
N ALA A 416 -22.80 55.36 26.46
CA ALA A 416 -23.72 56.11 27.30
C ALA A 416 -23.09 57.31 28.02
N LEU A 417 -21.75 57.46 28.00
CA LEU A 417 -21.07 58.59 28.64
C LEU A 417 -21.31 59.90 27.87
N ASP A 418 -21.62 60.95 28.62
CA ASP A 418 -21.66 62.31 28.10
C ASP A 418 -20.24 62.90 28.06
N LEU A 419 -19.65 62.94 26.87
CA LEU A 419 -18.30 63.43 26.62
C LEU A 419 -18.26 64.84 26.03
N SER A 420 -19.38 65.57 26.04
CA SER A 420 -19.50 66.92 25.45
C SER A 420 -18.47 67.93 25.98
N VAL A 421 -17.98 67.73 27.21
CA VAL A 421 -16.99 68.60 27.88
C VAL A 421 -15.56 68.06 27.76
N GLU A 422 -15.36 66.73 27.72
CA GLU A 422 -14.03 66.10 27.74
C GLU A 422 -13.48 65.75 26.36
N GLY A 423 -14.35 65.60 25.35
CA GLY A 423 -14.01 65.20 23.99
C GLY A 423 -14.10 63.69 23.73
N GLU A 424 -14.23 63.30 22.46
CA GLU A 424 -14.48 61.90 22.05
C GLU A 424 -13.20 61.06 21.83
N GLU A 425 -12.01 61.68 21.80
CA GLU A 425 -10.75 61.00 21.50
C GLU A 425 -10.44 59.83 22.45
N GLY A 426 -10.70 60.02 23.75
CA GLY A 426 -10.53 58.98 24.76
C GLY A 426 -11.49 57.81 24.52
N ARG A 427 -12.75 58.07 24.15
CA ARG A 427 -13.72 57.03 23.81
C ARG A 427 -13.30 56.27 22.56
N MET A 428 -12.92 56.97 21.49
CA MET A 428 -12.48 56.33 20.25
C MET A 428 -11.27 55.41 20.48
N ARG A 429 -10.28 55.85 21.27
CA ARG A 429 -9.12 55.00 21.60
C ARG A 429 -9.51 53.74 22.37
N HIS A 430 -10.32 53.86 23.42
CA HIS A 430 -10.71 52.69 24.21
C HIS A 430 -11.71 51.79 23.45
N ASP A 431 -12.57 52.35 22.59
CA ASP A 431 -13.44 51.59 21.68
C ASP A 431 -12.62 50.73 20.72
N GLU A 432 -11.59 51.30 20.10
CA GLU A 432 -10.70 50.58 19.20
C GLU A 432 -9.94 49.45 19.93
N LEU A 433 -9.41 49.73 21.13
CA LEU A 433 -8.74 48.72 21.95
C LEU A 433 -9.67 47.56 22.33
N LEU A 434 -10.93 47.85 22.63
CA LEU A 434 -11.93 46.83 22.96
C LEU A 434 -12.38 45.98 21.76
N ARG A 435 -12.08 46.37 20.51
CA ARG A 435 -12.40 45.57 19.31
C ARG A 435 -11.31 44.58 18.93
N THR A 436 -10.15 44.65 19.59
CA THR A 436 -9.00 43.80 19.28
C THR A 436 -9.24 42.33 19.67
N VAL A 437 -8.54 41.44 18.97
CA VAL A 437 -8.63 39.98 19.15
C VAL A 437 -8.14 39.52 20.53
N ASP A 438 -7.19 40.24 21.13
CA ASP A 438 -6.49 39.85 22.36
C ASP A 438 -6.98 40.64 23.59
N LEU A 439 -8.25 40.47 23.95
CA LEU A 439 -8.80 41.04 25.17
C LEU A 439 -8.17 40.36 26.40
N THR A 440 -7.34 41.10 27.10
CA THR A 440 -6.73 40.69 28.37
C THR A 440 -7.50 41.25 29.55
N GLU A 441 -7.45 40.56 30.68
CA GLU A 441 -8.11 41.01 31.91
C GLU A 441 -7.59 42.38 32.36
N ASP A 442 -6.27 42.60 32.29
CA ASP A 442 -5.63 43.89 32.59
C ASP A 442 -6.15 45.03 31.71
N LEU A 443 -6.30 44.81 30.40
CA LEU A 443 -6.85 45.80 29.48
C LEU A 443 -8.30 46.15 29.83
N LEU A 444 -9.12 45.13 30.13
CA LEU A 444 -10.52 45.32 30.50
C LEU A 444 -10.65 46.06 31.84
N ASP A 445 -9.79 45.75 32.81
CA ASP A 445 -9.71 46.44 34.10
C ASP A 445 -9.30 47.92 33.93
N ASP A 446 -8.32 48.19 33.06
CA ASP A 446 -7.87 49.55 32.76
C ASP A 446 -8.96 50.40 32.10
N VAL A 447 -9.64 49.84 31.09
CA VAL A 447 -10.77 50.49 30.43
C VAL A 447 -11.91 50.68 31.44
N GLU A 448 -12.22 49.68 32.27
CA GLU A 448 -13.23 49.81 33.31
C GLU A 448 -12.88 50.91 34.32
N ALA A 449 -11.64 50.99 34.77
CA ALA A 449 -11.18 52.05 35.67
C ALA A 449 -11.26 53.43 35.00
N TRP A 450 -11.00 53.52 33.70
CA TRP A 450 -11.21 54.76 32.93
C TRP A 450 -12.69 55.14 32.84
N THR A 451 -13.58 54.20 32.47
CA THR A 451 -15.03 54.45 32.40
C THR A 451 -15.62 54.86 33.74
N LEU A 452 -15.30 54.14 34.82
CA LEU A 452 -15.78 54.47 36.17
C LEU A 452 -15.31 55.86 36.62
N ARG A 453 -14.08 56.26 36.28
CA ARG A 453 -13.59 57.62 36.59
C ARG A 453 -14.42 58.68 35.88
N LEU A 454 -14.75 58.45 34.60
CA LEU A 454 -15.60 59.34 33.81
C LEU A 454 -17.04 59.36 34.30
N GLU A 455 -17.68 58.20 34.53
CA GLU A 455 -19.03 58.10 35.08
C GLU A 455 -19.15 58.89 36.40
N ARG A 456 -18.17 58.76 37.30
CA ARG A 456 -18.14 59.51 38.57
C ARG A 456 -17.92 61.01 38.34
N ARG A 457 -17.15 61.41 37.32
CA ARG A 457 -16.91 62.81 37.00
C ARG A 457 -18.14 63.44 36.35
N THR A 458 -18.73 62.80 35.36
CA THR A 458 -19.96 63.25 34.68
C THR A 458 -21.11 63.35 35.68
N THR A 459 -21.26 62.37 36.58
CA THR A 459 -22.28 62.42 37.65
C THR A 459 -22.05 63.58 38.60
N ARG A 460 -20.81 63.77 39.10
CA ARG A 460 -20.47 64.91 39.97
C ARG A 460 -20.64 66.25 39.26
N HIS A 461 -20.29 66.33 37.99
CA HIS A 461 -20.45 67.53 37.19
C HIS A 461 -21.93 67.86 37.01
N ARG A 462 -22.75 66.85 36.71
CA ARG A 462 -24.20 67.01 36.65
C ARG A 462 -24.79 67.46 37.97
N GLN A 463 -24.34 66.90 39.09
CA GLN A 463 -24.77 67.33 40.44
C GLN A 463 -24.37 68.78 40.71
N LEU A 464 -23.15 69.19 40.36
CA LEU A 464 -22.69 70.57 40.52
C LEU A 464 -23.56 71.54 39.70
N ILE A 465 -23.84 71.21 38.44
CA ILE A 465 -24.73 71.98 37.57
C ILE A 465 -26.13 72.08 38.21
N LEU A 466 -26.67 70.98 38.73
CA LEU A 466 -27.97 70.97 39.40
C LEU A 466 -27.96 71.79 40.70
N ASP A 467 -26.90 71.74 41.49
CA ASP A 467 -26.73 72.50 42.73
C ASP A 467 -26.64 74.00 42.44
N GLU A 468 -25.80 74.41 41.49
CA GLU A 468 -25.70 75.79 41.00
C GLU A 468 -27.06 76.27 40.46
N TRP A 469 -27.77 75.41 39.73
CA TRP A 469 -29.12 75.66 39.29
C TRP A 469 -30.07 75.89 40.49
N THR A 470 -30.06 75.04 41.52
CA THR A 470 -30.88 75.27 42.73
C THR A 470 -30.54 76.57 43.46
N GLU A 471 -29.27 76.99 43.44
CA GLU A 471 -28.82 78.22 44.10
C GLU A 471 -29.28 79.47 43.33
N LEU A 472 -29.16 79.46 42.00
CA LEU A 472 -29.67 80.52 41.14
C LEU A 472 -31.20 80.64 41.24
N ARG A 473 -31.91 79.53 41.42
CA ARG A 473 -33.35 79.51 41.68
C ARG A 473 -33.68 80.16 43.03
N ARG A 474 -32.97 79.79 44.10
CA ARG A 474 -33.15 80.37 45.45
C ARG A 474 -32.94 81.89 45.50
N ARG A 475 -32.06 82.42 44.66
CA ARG A 475 -31.83 83.87 44.56
C ARG A 475 -32.94 84.61 43.80
N GLY A 476 -33.83 83.88 43.11
CA GLY A 476 -34.97 84.40 42.33
C GLY A 476 -34.65 84.71 40.86
N TRP A 477 -33.61 84.07 40.30
CA TRP A 477 -32.98 84.48 39.04
C TRP A 477 -33.27 83.49 37.89
N MET A 478 -34.23 82.56 38.07
CA MET A 478 -34.58 81.51 37.09
C MET A 478 -36.06 81.10 37.11
N ASP A 479 -36.47 80.36 36.06
CA ASP A 479 -37.77 79.70 35.90
C ASP A 479 -37.81 78.32 36.61
N ASP A 480 -39.01 77.75 36.83
CA ASP A 480 -39.20 76.55 37.67
C ASP A 480 -38.73 75.22 37.07
N VAL A 481 -38.37 75.15 35.77
CA VAL A 481 -38.14 73.89 35.05
C VAL A 481 -36.68 73.46 35.07
N SER A 482 -36.39 72.29 35.68
CA SER A 482 -35.04 71.70 35.78
C SER A 482 -34.48 71.27 34.42
N PRO A 483 -33.15 71.32 34.21
CA PRO A 483 -32.53 70.76 33.02
C PRO A 483 -32.96 69.29 32.87
N PRO A 484 -33.52 68.89 31.71
CA PRO A 484 -33.98 67.52 31.52
C PRO A 484 -32.79 66.55 31.52
N PRO A 485 -32.97 65.29 31.97
CA PRO A 485 -31.91 64.28 32.03
C PRO A 485 -31.24 64.00 30.68
N SER A 486 -31.93 64.25 29.57
CA SER A 486 -31.43 64.08 28.19
C SER A 486 -30.52 65.21 27.69
N MET A 487 -30.38 66.31 28.43
CA MET A 487 -29.54 67.45 28.04
C MET A 487 -28.07 67.13 28.30
N THR A 488 -27.18 67.47 27.36
CA THR A 488 -25.74 67.29 27.53
C THR A 488 -25.18 68.23 28.60
N LEU A 489 -24.07 67.85 29.24
CA LEU A 489 -23.38 68.62 30.25
C LEU A 489 -22.94 69.99 29.70
N ALA A 490 -22.34 70.01 28.50
CA ALA A 490 -21.91 71.26 27.88
C ALA A 490 -23.09 72.22 27.57
N ASP A 491 -24.22 71.68 27.13
CA ASP A 491 -25.41 72.51 26.89
C ASP A 491 -25.99 73.03 28.21
N ALA A 492 -26.00 72.19 29.26
CA ALA A 492 -26.49 72.59 30.58
C ALA A 492 -25.62 73.69 31.21
N GLU A 493 -24.29 73.61 31.07
CA GLU A 493 -23.35 74.67 31.48
C GLU A 493 -23.63 75.98 30.72
N ARG A 494 -23.72 75.92 29.38
CA ARG A 494 -24.02 77.11 28.56
C ARG A 494 -25.34 77.77 28.97
N HIS A 495 -26.33 76.97 29.34
CA HIS A 495 -27.63 77.46 29.80
C HIS A 495 -27.52 78.21 31.14
N ILE A 496 -26.77 77.66 32.11
CA ILE A 496 -26.51 78.32 33.40
C ILE A 496 -25.72 79.62 33.20
N ASP A 497 -24.69 79.62 32.36
CA ASP A 497 -23.85 80.78 32.09
C ASP A 497 -24.60 81.94 31.41
N ALA A 498 -25.49 81.62 30.47
CA ALA A 498 -26.33 82.62 29.82
C ALA A 498 -27.26 83.33 30.84
N MET A 499 -27.81 82.58 31.79
CA MET A 499 -28.70 83.11 32.82
C MET A 499 -27.94 83.92 33.89
N ARG A 500 -26.72 83.51 34.25
CA ARG A 500 -25.83 84.27 35.15
C ARG A 500 -25.58 85.69 34.64
N LYS A 501 -25.31 85.84 33.34
CA LYS A 501 -25.09 87.15 32.69
C LYS A 501 -26.33 88.05 32.74
N ARG A 502 -27.53 87.48 32.64
CA ARG A 502 -28.81 88.24 32.68
C ARG A 502 -29.07 88.88 34.05
N GLY A 503 -28.63 88.23 35.12
CA GLY A 503 -28.89 88.68 36.48
C GLY A 503 -28.02 89.84 36.97
N THR A 504 -26.74 89.89 36.56
CA THR A 504 -25.80 90.95 36.98
C THR A 504 -26.22 92.36 36.56
N ALA A 505 -27.08 92.49 35.54
CA ALA A 505 -27.61 93.77 35.08
C ALA A 505 -28.58 94.47 36.05
N ARG A 506 -29.15 93.79 37.06
CA ARG A 506 -30.16 94.37 37.99
C ARG A 506 -29.61 95.16 39.19
N ARG A 507 -28.28 95.27 39.39
CA ARG A 507 -27.67 95.79 40.63
C ARG A 507 -27.55 97.32 40.79
N SER A 508 -27.88 98.15 39.79
CA SER A 508 -27.43 99.56 39.77
C SER A 508 -28.46 100.68 40.02
N ASP A 509 -29.70 100.44 40.50
CA ASP A 509 -30.69 101.56 40.60
C ASP A 509 -31.82 101.45 41.68
N GLY A 510 -31.56 101.16 42.97
CA GLY A 510 -32.70 101.06 43.92
C GLY A 510 -32.50 100.82 45.42
N GLY A 511 -31.50 101.42 46.07
CA GLY A 511 -31.27 101.27 47.53
C GLY A 511 -32.07 102.20 48.45
N ILE A 512 -32.22 101.83 49.73
CA ILE A 512 -32.93 102.58 50.79
C ILE A 512 -32.26 103.93 51.15
N GLU A 513 -30.93 104.01 51.09
CA GLU A 513 -30.15 105.19 51.45
C GLU A 513 -30.48 106.42 50.56
N GLY A 514 -30.62 106.21 49.24
CA GLY A 514 -30.95 107.28 48.30
C GLY A 514 -32.39 107.81 48.42
N ARG A 515 -33.27 107.15 49.18
CA ARG A 515 -34.64 107.65 49.46
C ARG A 515 -34.70 108.58 50.68
N ILE A 516 -33.80 108.43 51.66
CA ILE A 516 -33.80 109.20 52.92
C ILE A 516 -33.12 110.56 52.71
N GLU A 517 -32.02 110.58 51.97
CA GLU A 517 -31.26 111.80 51.66
C GLU A 517 -32.14 112.86 50.97
N ARG A 518 -32.95 112.47 49.97
CA ARG A 518 -33.86 113.38 49.25
C ARG A 518 -34.90 114.03 50.17
N LYS A 519 -35.55 113.25 51.03
CA LYS A 519 -36.64 113.76 51.89
C LYS A 519 -36.15 114.74 52.97
N VAL A 520 -34.96 114.54 53.51
CA VAL A 520 -34.40 115.42 54.56
C VAL A 520 -33.85 116.72 53.94
N LEU A 521 -33.32 116.67 52.71
CA LEU A 521 -32.90 117.85 51.95
C LEU A 521 -34.07 118.81 51.69
N ASP A 522 -35.20 118.29 51.22
CA ASP A 522 -36.40 119.11 50.92
C ASP A 522 -36.91 119.88 52.16
N GLU A 523 -36.82 119.27 53.35
CA GLU A 523 -37.28 119.88 54.60
C GLU A 523 -36.33 120.96 55.13
N LEU A 524 -35.01 120.76 55.03
CA LEU A 524 -34.02 121.78 55.39
C LEU A 524 -34.12 123.01 54.48
N ASP A 525 -34.45 122.82 53.21
CA ASP A 525 -34.68 123.90 52.25
C ASP A 525 -35.92 124.74 52.63
N ALA A 526 -36.97 124.12 53.16
CA ALA A 526 -38.15 124.82 53.67
C ALA A 526 -37.84 125.68 54.92
N TRP A 527 -36.96 125.21 55.82
CA TRP A 527 -36.51 126.00 56.98
C TRP A 527 -35.61 127.17 56.59
N ALA A 528 -34.69 126.97 55.64
CA ALA A 528 -33.88 128.05 55.07
C ALA A 528 -34.75 129.17 54.48
N ALA A 529 -35.81 128.81 53.75
CA ALA A 529 -36.76 129.76 53.18
C ALA A 529 -37.53 130.58 54.24
N SER A 530 -37.76 130.00 55.42
CA SER A 530 -38.42 130.67 56.56
C SER A 530 -37.47 131.59 57.37
N GLY A 531 -36.20 131.66 56.96
CA GLY A 531 -35.17 132.53 57.55
C GLY A 531 -34.29 131.87 58.62
N TRP A 532 -34.37 130.55 58.79
CA TRP A 532 -33.49 129.79 59.69
C TRP A 532 -32.11 129.53 59.07
N ASP A 533 -31.05 129.54 59.89
CA ASP A 533 -29.68 129.16 59.50
C ASP A 533 -29.51 127.64 59.60
N VAL A 534 -29.46 126.94 58.46
CA VAL A 534 -29.42 125.45 58.36
C VAL A 534 -28.11 124.89 57.76
N GLU A 535 -27.09 125.74 57.56
CA GLU A 535 -25.87 125.36 56.83
C GLU A 535 -25.11 124.21 57.52
N ALA A 536 -25.07 124.22 58.86
CA ALA A 536 -24.47 123.16 59.66
C ALA A 536 -25.20 121.80 59.51
N LEU A 537 -26.53 121.82 59.35
CA LEU A 537 -27.34 120.60 59.16
C LEU A 537 -27.17 120.02 57.75
N ARG A 538 -27.06 120.87 56.72
CA ARG A 538 -26.77 120.43 55.33
C ARG A 538 -25.41 119.76 55.20
N GLN A 539 -24.39 120.29 55.88
CA GLN A 539 -23.05 119.69 55.87
C GLN A 539 -23.04 118.32 56.56
N ARG A 540 -23.80 118.15 57.67
CA ARG A 540 -23.94 116.85 58.35
C ARG A 540 -24.68 115.81 57.51
N LEU A 541 -25.67 116.21 56.71
CA LEU A 541 -26.44 115.29 55.87
C LEU A 541 -25.57 114.59 54.80
N LYS A 542 -24.61 115.31 54.21
CA LYS A 542 -23.67 114.75 53.22
C LYS A 542 -22.70 113.73 53.80
N THR A 543 -22.40 113.83 55.10
CA THR A 543 -21.45 112.93 55.77
C THR A 543 -22.15 111.74 56.40
N ASN A 544 -23.37 111.91 56.95
CA ASN A 544 -24.18 110.81 57.48
C ASN A 544 -25.69 111.12 57.34
N PRO A 545 -26.36 110.59 56.30
CA PRO A 545 -27.78 110.88 56.07
C PRO A 545 -28.71 110.26 57.13
N MET A 546 -28.29 109.18 57.80
CA MET A 546 -29.10 108.51 58.81
C MET A 546 -29.13 109.26 60.14
N ASP A 547 -28.00 109.79 60.60
CA ASP A 547 -27.93 110.54 61.86
C ASP A 547 -28.76 111.83 61.83
N VAL A 548 -28.74 112.54 60.70
CA VAL A 548 -29.55 113.76 60.52
C VAL A 548 -31.03 113.41 60.44
N GLY A 549 -31.39 112.35 59.71
CA GLY A 549 -32.77 111.86 59.65
C GLY A 549 -33.35 111.51 61.03
N MET A 550 -32.56 110.90 61.92
CA MET A 550 -32.98 110.57 63.29
C MET A 550 -33.12 111.80 64.20
N ALA A 551 -32.36 112.88 63.96
CA ALA A 551 -32.41 114.11 64.77
C ALA A 551 -33.56 115.08 64.38
N MET A 552 -34.16 114.91 63.18
CA MET A 552 -35.22 115.79 62.67
C MET A 552 -36.42 115.98 63.60
N PRO A 553 -36.96 114.96 64.30
CA PRO A 553 -38.09 115.15 65.21
C PRO A 553 -37.81 116.13 66.37
N GLY A 554 -36.61 116.08 66.95
CA GLY A 554 -36.22 116.99 68.04
C GLY A 554 -36.00 118.43 67.56
N LEU A 555 -35.45 118.59 66.34
CA LEU A 555 -35.26 119.90 65.72
C LEU A 555 -36.60 120.56 65.34
N ARG A 556 -37.58 119.78 64.84
CA ARG A 556 -38.96 120.26 64.59
C ARG A 556 -39.60 120.83 65.87
N GLN A 557 -39.50 120.09 66.97
CA GLN A 557 -40.06 120.52 68.25
C GLN A 557 -39.42 121.83 68.75
N ALA A 558 -38.10 121.97 68.61
CA ALA A 558 -37.40 123.17 69.02
C ALA A 558 -37.79 124.42 68.19
N VAL A 559 -38.00 124.24 66.87
CA VAL A 559 -38.52 125.29 65.98
C VAL A 559 -39.97 125.67 66.33
N GLU A 560 -40.80 124.69 66.69
CA GLU A 560 -42.20 124.92 67.11
C GLU A 560 -42.30 125.67 68.46
N ASP A 561 -41.42 125.38 69.42
CA ASP A 561 -41.39 126.04 70.74
C ASP A 561 -40.71 127.42 70.72
N HIS A 562 -40.10 127.84 69.59
CA HIS A 562 -39.44 129.14 69.44
C HIS A 562 -40.30 130.36 69.86
N PRO A 563 -41.62 130.46 69.57
CA PRO A 563 -42.45 131.58 70.02
C PRO A 563 -42.57 131.68 71.54
N ARG A 564 -42.56 130.54 72.26
CA ARG A 564 -42.57 130.51 73.74
C ARG A 564 -41.23 130.97 74.29
N LEU A 565 -40.14 130.48 73.72
CA LEU A 565 -38.78 130.87 74.07
C LEU A 565 -38.57 132.38 73.85
N ARG A 566 -39.03 132.90 72.70
CA ARG A 566 -38.99 134.32 72.36
C ARG A 566 -39.67 135.20 73.40
N ARG A 567 -40.89 134.85 73.84
CA ARG A 567 -41.63 135.63 74.86
C ARG A 567 -40.88 135.69 76.19
N ARG A 568 -40.23 134.58 76.59
CA ARG A 568 -39.46 134.51 77.84
C ARG A 568 -38.18 135.34 77.77
N LEU A 569 -37.51 135.35 76.61
CA LEU A 569 -36.32 136.16 76.41
C LEU A 569 -36.68 137.65 76.27
N GLU A 570 -37.75 138.02 75.57
CA GLU A 570 -38.23 139.43 75.48
C GLU A 570 -38.56 140.03 76.85
N ALA A 571 -38.91 139.22 77.85
CA ALA A 571 -39.22 139.70 79.20
C ALA A 571 -37.98 140.04 80.06
N LEU A 572 -36.76 139.70 79.61
CA LEU A 572 -35.54 139.92 80.37
C LEU A 572 -34.99 141.34 80.15
N PRO A 573 -34.40 141.98 81.18
CA PRO A 573 -33.87 143.35 81.08
C PRO A 573 -32.51 143.37 80.38
N TRP A 574 -32.49 143.24 79.05
CA TRP A 574 -31.27 143.23 78.23
C TRP A 574 -30.51 144.56 78.18
N GLU A 575 -31.14 145.65 78.60
CA GLU A 575 -30.50 146.98 78.76
C GLU A 575 -29.31 146.95 79.74
N ARG A 576 -29.14 145.86 80.48
CA ARG A 576 -28.05 145.64 81.43
C ARG A 576 -26.82 144.95 80.81
N ASN A 577 -26.94 144.33 79.63
CA ASN A 577 -25.81 143.75 78.89
C ASN A 577 -26.14 143.56 77.40
N ALA A 578 -25.71 144.51 76.57
CA ALA A 578 -25.97 144.49 75.13
C ALA A 578 -25.22 143.37 74.38
N ALA A 579 -24.03 142.96 74.84
CA ALA A 579 -23.23 141.91 74.20
C ALA A 579 -23.88 140.53 74.32
N LEU A 580 -24.35 140.17 75.52
CA LEU A 580 -25.11 138.93 75.72
C LEU A 580 -26.41 138.93 74.89
N GLY A 581 -27.05 140.09 74.75
CA GLY A 581 -28.22 140.26 73.89
C GLY A 581 -27.95 139.94 72.41
N ALA A 582 -26.77 140.27 71.88
CA ALA A 582 -26.40 139.99 70.49
C ALA A 582 -26.13 138.49 70.25
N ASP A 583 -25.45 137.82 71.19
CA ASP A 583 -25.17 136.38 71.10
C ASP A 583 -26.46 135.54 71.13
N VAL A 584 -27.40 135.90 72.00
CA VAL A 584 -28.72 135.26 72.07
C VAL A 584 -29.48 135.44 70.75
N LEU A 585 -29.42 136.62 70.11
CA LEU A 585 -30.06 136.83 68.81
C LEU A 585 -29.46 135.98 67.69
N HIS A 586 -28.15 135.69 67.72
CA HIS A 586 -27.51 134.81 66.75
C HIS A 586 -27.92 133.35 66.95
N ARG A 587 -27.91 132.88 68.21
CA ARG A 587 -28.34 131.51 68.55
C ARG A 587 -29.83 131.27 68.28
N MET A 588 -30.68 132.29 68.44
CA MET A 588 -32.11 132.20 68.10
C MET A 588 -32.40 131.93 66.61
N ARG A 589 -31.42 132.13 65.71
CA ARG A 589 -31.59 131.87 64.26
C ARG A 589 -31.27 130.44 63.86
N ARG A 590 -30.72 129.62 64.76
CA ARG A 590 -30.22 128.27 64.49
C ARG A 590 -31.13 127.22 65.13
N PRO A 591 -31.83 126.38 64.36
CA PRO A 591 -32.73 125.35 64.89
C PRO A 591 -32.07 124.43 65.91
N GLU A 592 -30.82 124.04 65.68
CA GLU A 592 -30.05 123.15 66.55
C GLU A 592 -29.63 123.78 67.89
N ALA A 593 -29.63 125.11 68.01
CA ALA A 593 -29.22 125.82 69.22
C ALA A 593 -30.41 126.26 70.10
N LEU A 594 -31.65 126.08 69.64
CA LEU A 594 -32.86 126.55 70.33
C LEU A 594 -33.14 125.80 71.63
N SER A 595 -32.89 124.49 71.64
CA SER A 595 -33.08 123.62 72.81
C SER A 595 -32.08 123.99 73.92
N ASP A 596 -30.81 124.16 73.57
CA ASP A 596 -29.77 124.64 74.49
C ASP A 596 -30.10 126.04 75.03
N LEU A 597 -30.57 126.95 74.16
CA LEU A 597 -30.93 128.31 74.57
C LEU A 597 -32.16 128.38 75.50
N ALA A 598 -33.09 127.43 75.38
CA ALA A 598 -34.19 127.28 76.33
C ALA A 598 -33.72 126.76 77.70
N HIS A 599 -32.67 125.93 77.72
CA HIS A 599 -32.05 125.43 78.95
C HIS A 599 -31.27 126.54 79.69
N ASP A 600 -30.53 127.38 78.96
CA ASP A 600 -29.67 128.45 79.51
C ASP A 600 -30.44 129.67 80.07
N LEU A 601 -31.78 129.70 79.92
CA LEU A 601 -32.62 130.86 80.26
C LEU A 601 -32.54 131.32 81.73
N PRO A 602 -32.47 130.43 82.75
CA PRO A 602 -32.28 130.82 84.15
C PRO A 602 -30.92 131.48 84.40
N ASP A 603 -29.87 131.01 83.72
CA ASP A 603 -28.51 131.54 83.89
C ASP A 603 -28.35 132.90 83.18
N LEU A 604 -28.97 133.07 82.00
CA LEU A 604 -29.08 134.37 81.34
C LEU A 604 -29.83 135.39 82.21
N ALA A 605 -30.93 134.99 82.85
CA ALA A 605 -31.66 135.84 83.78
C ALA A 605 -30.82 136.25 85.00
N ARG A 606 -30.03 135.30 85.56
CA ARG A 606 -29.11 135.55 86.68
C ARG A 606 -28.01 136.53 86.28
N GLN A 607 -27.40 136.36 85.11
CA GLN A 607 -26.33 137.23 84.61
C GLN A 607 -26.81 138.66 84.32
N LEU A 608 -28.02 138.82 83.78
CA LEU A 608 -28.63 140.13 83.58
C LEU A 608 -29.00 140.80 84.91
N ALA A 609 -29.42 140.03 85.92
CA ALA A 609 -29.73 140.56 87.25
C ALA A 609 -28.48 141.12 87.97
N SER A 610 -27.29 140.58 87.72
CA SER A 610 -26.02 141.01 88.32
C SER A 610 -25.36 142.23 87.67
N SER A 611 -25.77 142.63 86.45
CA SER A 611 -25.12 143.72 85.70
C SER A 611 -25.72 145.10 85.99
N ALA A 612 -24.91 146.16 86.05
CA ALA A 612 -25.41 147.52 86.26
C ALA A 612 -26.21 148.02 85.03
N PRO A 613 -27.30 148.80 85.21
CA PRO A 613 -28.10 149.31 84.10
C PRO A 613 -27.36 150.38 83.29
N ASP A 614 -27.28 150.20 81.98
CA ASP A 614 -26.59 151.11 81.06
C ASP A 614 -27.60 151.96 80.29
N SER A 615 -27.74 153.25 80.66
CA SER A 615 -28.86 154.09 80.20
C SER A 615 -28.80 154.48 78.71
N SER A 616 -27.70 154.18 78.02
CA SER A 616 -27.56 154.42 76.56
C SER A 616 -27.76 153.16 75.71
N ALA A 617 -28.25 152.05 76.29
CA ALA A 617 -28.41 150.79 75.56
C ALA A 617 -29.69 150.77 74.68
N PRO A 618 -29.62 150.30 73.42
CA PRO A 618 -30.76 150.20 72.52
C PRO A 618 -31.78 149.15 73.00
N THR A 619 -33.07 149.36 72.70
CA THR A 619 -34.15 148.43 73.09
C THR A 619 -34.00 147.08 72.38
N TRP A 620 -33.75 146.03 73.16
CA TRP A 620 -33.59 144.67 72.64
C TRP A 620 -34.94 144.10 72.16
N ARG A 621 -34.96 143.54 70.95
CA ARG A 621 -36.13 142.87 70.37
C ARG A 621 -35.72 141.50 69.83
N ALA A 622 -36.42 140.46 70.24
CA ALA A 622 -36.09 139.10 69.82
C ALA A 622 -36.33 138.87 68.32
N TRP A 623 -35.47 138.04 67.72
CA TRP A 623 -35.58 137.67 66.31
C TRP A 623 -36.89 136.90 66.02
N ARG A 624 -37.43 137.08 64.82
CA ARG A 624 -38.66 136.44 64.35
C ARG A 624 -38.41 135.83 62.97
N PRO A 625 -38.75 134.55 62.73
CA PRO A 625 -38.72 133.98 61.39
C PRO A 625 -39.73 134.71 60.48
N LYS A 626 -39.39 134.85 59.19
CA LYS A 626 -40.27 135.50 58.20
C LYS A 626 -41.43 134.57 57.89
N ALA A 627 -42.66 135.03 58.11
CA ALA A 627 -43.85 134.26 57.76
C ALA A 627 -43.94 134.08 56.24
N ALA A 628 -43.99 132.83 55.78
CA ALA A 628 -44.33 132.51 54.40
C ALA A 628 -45.79 132.92 54.13
N LEU A 629 -45.99 133.77 53.12
CA LEU A 629 -47.29 134.20 52.64
C LEU A 629 -48.07 132.98 52.13
N ALA A 630 -49.19 132.69 52.77
CA ALA A 630 -50.19 131.75 52.30
C ALA A 630 -50.82 132.27 50.99
N ALA A 631 -50.71 131.49 49.92
CA ALA A 631 -51.48 131.70 48.69
C ALA A 631 -52.65 130.70 48.69
N VAL A 632 -53.85 131.24 48.87
CA VAL A 632 -55.16 130.60 48.65
C VAL A 632 -55.53 130.81 47.19
N VAL A 633 -55.82 129.74 46.43
CA VAL A 633 -56.82 129.75 45.32
C VAL A 633 -57.38 128.33 45.15
N GLU A 634 -58.65 128.20 45.54
CA GLU A 634 -59.78 127.48 44.91
C GLU A 634 -59.66 125.99 44.51
N SER A 635 -60.42 125.17 45.23
CA SER A 635 -61.08 123.94 44.73
C SER A 635 -62.24 124.29 43.79
N PRO A 636 -62.58 123.43 42.80
CA PRO A 636 -63.80 122.63 42.96
C PRO A 636 -63.86 121.24 42.27
N HIS A 637 -64.63 120.34 42.91
CA HIS A 637 -65.54 119.29 42.40
C HIS A 637 -65.10 118.18 41.41
N GLU A 638 -65.26 116.90 41.85
CA GLU A 638 -66.28 115.90 41.42
C GLU A 638 -66.89 116.08 39.99
N VAL A 639 -67.06 115.11 39.07
CA VAL A 639 -67.39 113.65 39.09
C VAL A 639 -66.94 112.99 37.73
N PRO A 640 -67.40 111.81 37.22
CA PRO A 640 -66.57 110.79 36.55
C PRO A 640 -66.88 110.62 35.04
N ASP A 641 -66.31 109.56 34.43
CA ASP A 641 -66.74 108.76 33.27
C ASP A 641 -65.63 108.49 32.23
N GLU A 642 -65.59 107.23 31.82
CA GLU A 642 -64.90 106.63 30.65
C GLU A 642 -65.48 107.20 29.32
N PRO A 643 -65.27 106.61 28.11
CA PRO A 643 -64.20 105.81 27.50
C PRO A 643 -63.78 106.38 26.11
N ASP A 644 -62.86 105.71 25.40
CA ASP A 644 -62.82 105.44 23.93
C ASP A 644 -61.37 105.16 23.48
N VAL A 645 -61.01 103.95 23.01
CA VAL A 645 -61.21 103.36 21.66
C VAL A 645 -60.45 104.18 20.59
N VAL A 646 -59.48 103.61 19.85
CA VAL A 646 -59.57 103.02 18.49
C VAL A 646 -58.19 102.39 18.19
N GLU A 647 -58.08 101.07 17.95
CA GLU A 647 -58.02 100.40 16.62
C GLU A 647 -56.72 100.69 15.84
N SER A 648 -55.91 99.70 15.42
CA SER A 648 -56.08 99.04 14.11
C SER A 648 -55.14 97.83 13.93
N ASN A 649 -55.68 96.84 13.24
CA ASN A 649 -55.16 95.58 12.69
C ASN A 649 -54.29 95.84 11.39
N PRO A 650 -54.04 94.92 10.43
CA PRO A 650 -53.35 93.59 10.40
C PRO A 650 -52.41 93.33 9.16
N LEU A 651 -51.87 92.09 9.03
CA LEU A 651 -51.43 91.33 7.79
C LEU A 651 -50.10 91.75 7.07
N PRO A 652 -49.55 90.99 6.08
CA PRO A 652 -49.38 89.53 5.87
C PRO A 652 -48.01 89.10 5.23
N GLU A 653 -47.86 87.77 5.04
CA GLU A 653 -47.16 87.00 3.96
C GLU A 653 -46.00 87.60 3.13
N ALA A 654 -44.92 86.82 2.93
CA ALA A 654 -44.44 86.42 1.59
C ALA A 654 -43.40 85.27 1.62
N PRO A 655 -43.33 84.42 0.56
CA PRO A 655 -42.42 83.28 0.38
C PRO A 655 -41.33 83.53 -0.70
N LEU A 656 -40.43 82.54 -0.92
CA LEU A 656 -39.85 82.09 -2.21
C LEU A 656 -38.34 81.69 -2.14
N VAL A 657 -38.09 80.49 -2.69
CA VAL A 657 -36.92 79.86 -3.36
C VAL A 657 -36.12 80.82 -4.29
N PRO A 658 -35.00 80.48 -5.01
CA PRO A 658 -34.17 79.25 -5.14
C PRO A 658 -32.63 79.44 -5.41
N SER A 659 -31.93 78.31 -5.68
CA SER A 659 -30.79 78.03 -6.60
C SER A 659 -29.54 78.94 -6.72
N THR A 660 -28.32 78.37 -6.76
CA THR A 660 -27.56 77.93 -7.97
C THR A 660 -26.08 77.60 -7.67
N ASP A 661 -25.56 76.61 -8.42
CA ASP A 661 -24.18 76.39 -8.93
C ASP A 661 -23.19 77.57 -8.85
N ASP A 662 -21.88 77.30 -8.67
CA ASP A 662 -21.00 76.88 -9.78
C ASP A 662 -19.54 76.62 -9.30
N ARG A 663 -18.84 75.91 -10.17
CA ARG A 663 -17.49 75.32 -10.19
C ARG A 663 -16.30 76.26 -9.88
N THR A 664 -15.16 75.64 -9.53
CA THR A 664 -13.87 75.86 -10.21
C THR A 664 -12.94 74.64 -10.10
N ASP A 665 -12.33 74.31 -11.24
CA ASP A 665 -11.23 73.38 -11.55
C ASP A 665 -10.06 74.29 -12.09
N PRO A 666 -8.88 73.86 -12.64
CA PRO A 666 -8.23 72.53 -12.73
C PRO A 666 -6.65 72.56 -12.65
N LYS A 667 -6.01 71.41 -12.98
CA LYS A 667 -4.74 71.14 -13.72
C LYS A 667 -3.73 70.22 -12.99
N GLU A 668 -3.06 69.21 -13.57
CA GLU A 668 -3.00 68.63 -14.94
C GLU A 668 -2.11 67.35 -14.94
N GLY A 669 -2.57 66.27 -15.62
CA GLY A 669 -1.82 65.30 -16.45
C GLY A 669 -0.91 64.22 -15.80
N ARG A 670 -0.72 63.01 -16.35
CA ARG A 670 -1.23 62.33 -17.56
C ARG A 670 -0.61 60.89 -17.65
N ARG A 671 -1.40 59.94 -18.20
CA ARG A 671 -1.08 58.72 -19.03
C ARG A 671 -1.14 57.30 -18.41
N GLU A 672 -2.09 56.54 -18.99
CA GLU A 672 -2.34 55.08 -19.07
C GLU A 672 -1.22 54.35 -19.89
N ALA A 673 -1.10 53.02 -20.06
CA ALA A 673 -2.10 51.95 -20.19
C ALA A 673 -1.47 50.52 -20.35
N VAL A 674 -2.29 49.47 -20.07
CA VAL A 674 -2.45 48.12 -20.71
C VAL A 674 -1.52 46.89 -20.42
N MET A 675 -2.22 45.74 -20.19
CA MET A 675 -1.96 44.27 -20.34
C MET A 675 -0.70 43.81 -21.10
N ASP A 676 -0.10 42.63 -20.87
CA ASP A 676 -0.66 41.27 -20.97
C ASP A 676 0.33 40.16 -20.46
N VAL A 677 -0.20 38.94 -20.37
CA VAL A 677 0.28 37.57 -20.04
C VAL A 677 1.75 37.15 -20.35
N VAL A 678 2.29 36.15 -19.59
CA VAL A 678 2.98 34.89 -20.04
C VAL A 678 3.65 34.15 -18.86
N GLU A 679 3.43 32.83 -18.75
CA GLU A 679 4.12 31.85 -17.89
C GLU A 679 5.57 31.59 -18.35
N GLU A 680 6.49 31.27 -17.44
CA GLU A 680 7.46 30.16 -17.63
C GLU A 680 8.21 29.82 -16.32
N ASP A 681 8.52 28.53 -16.25
CA ASP A 681 9.12 27.74 -15.17
C ASP A 681 10.67 27.87 -15.11
N ASP A 682 11.27 27.10 -14.19
CA ASP A 682 12.67 26.65 -14.10
C ASP A 682 13.66 27.31 -13.10
N ASN A 683 13.81 26.61 -11.98
CA ASN A 683 15.02 25.91 -11.49
C ASN A 683 16.42 26.57 -11.59
N ALA A 684 17.12 26.64 -10.44
CA ALA A 684 18.41 25.97 -10.22
C ALA A 684 18.97 26.21 -8.80
N ALA A 685 19.18 25.13 -8.05
CA ALA A 685 20.20 25.00 -7.01
C ALA A 685 21.09 23.77 -7.35
N PRO A 686 22.38 23.76 -6.96
CA PRO A 686 23.42 23.05 -7.68
C PRO A 686 23.63 21.58 -7.25
N GLU A 687 24.20 20.84 -8.21
CA GLU A 687 24.77 19.50 -8.12
C GLU A 687 25.91 19.37 -7.08
N MET A 688 25.99 18.21 -6.43
CA MET A 688 27.25 17.57 -6.04
C MET A 688 27.13 16.04 -6.14
N ASP A 689 27.84 15.49 -7.13
CA ASP A 689 28.17 14.08 -7.30
C ASP A 689 29.03 13.54 -6.15
N VAL A 690 28.75 12.30 -5.69
CA VAL A 690 29.80 11.31 -5.36
C VAL A 690 29.31 9.90 -5.68
N ASP A 691 29.96 9.30 -6.68
CA ASP A 691 29.99 7.91 -7.14
C ASP A 691 30.48 6.94 -6.04
N VAL A 692 29.85 5.77 -5.83
CA VAL A 692 30.51 4.46 -5.52
C VAL A 692 29.55 3.26 -5.76
N VAL A 693 29.71 2.62 -6.93
CA VAL A 693 29.95 1.18 -7.21
C VAL A 693 29.33 0.08 -6.32
N LEU A 694 28.53 -0.78 -6.99
CA LEU A 694 28.05 -2.13 -6.60
C LEU A 694 29.19 -3.14 -6.36
N PRO A 695 28.97 -4.13 -5.47
CA PRO A 695 29.31 -5.49 -5.87
C PRO A 695 28.25 -6.55 -5.51
N SER A 696 28.26 -7.56 -6.38
CA SER A 696 27.59 -8.86 -6.41
C SER A 696 27.73 -9.72 -5.15
N GLU A 697 26.69 -10.52 -4.89
CA GLU A 697 26.62 -11.56 -3.87
C GLU A 697 27.61 -12.71 -4.13
N PRO A 698 28.25 -13.26 -3.07
CA PRO A 698 28.99 -14.51 -3.15
C PRO A 698 28.21 -15.70 -2.54
N VAL A 699 28.56 -16.84 -3.10
CA VAL A 699 28.14 -18.22 -2.82
C VAL A 699 28.52 -18.66 -1.40
N GLU A 700 27.61 -19.36 -0.72
CA GLU A 700 27.88 -20.07 0.53
C GLU A 700 28.70 -21.34 0.25
N ASP A 701 29.88 -21.43 0.87
CA ASP A 701 30.63 -22.67 1.04
C ASP A 701 31.02 -22.80 2.53
N ILE A 702 30.70 -23.95 3.10
CA ILE A 702 30.90 -24.29 4.52
C ILE A 702 32.26 -24.98 4.66
N VAL A 703 33.12 -24.43 5.51
CA VAL A 703 34.34 -25.10 6.02
C VAL A 703 34.15 -25.44 7.49
N GLN A 704 34.41 -26.70 7.85
CA GLN A 704 34.83 -27.07 9.21
C GLN A 704 36.21 -27.73 9.14
N SER A 705 37.09 -27.27 10.02
CA SER A 705 38.53 -27.54 10.07
C SER A 705 38.89 -28.60 11.11
N GLU A 706 39.79 -29.52 10.72
CA GLU A 706 40.94 -30.13 11.46
C GLU A 706 40.74 -30.89 12.80
N PRO A 707 41.66 -31.80 13.24
CA PRO A 707 43.06 -31.94 12.83
C PRO A 707 43.59 -33.38 12.59
N ASP A 708 44.74 -33.43 11.90
CA ASP A 708 45.67 -34.56 11.83
C ASP A 708 46.52 -34.64 13.13
N PRO A 709 46.98 -35.84 13.53
CA PRO A 709 48.37 -35.91 13.98
C PRO A 709 49.14 -37.08 13.33
N THR A 710 50.28 -36.66 12.79
CA THR A 710 51.55 -37.34 12.47
C THR A 710 51.80 -38.83 12.77
N PRO A 711 52.67 -39.48 11.96
CA PRO A 711 52.85 -40.93 11.89
C PRO A 711 53.93 -41.48 12.83
N VAL A 712 53.83 -42.77 13.18
CA VAL A 712 54.93 -43.57 13.72
C VAL A 712 55.29 -44.67 12.73
N SER A 713 56.59 -44.79 12.46
CA SER A 713 57.18 -45.58 11.39
C SER A 713 57.51 -47.04 11.76
N VAL A 714 57.58 -47.86 10.70
CA VAL A 714 58.36 -49.09 10.40
C VAL A 714 58.09 -50.40 11.15
N PRO A 715 58.45 -51.59 10.60
CA PRO A 715 58.94 -51.88 9.23
C PRO A 715 58.32 -53.16 8.60
N THR A 716 58.39 -53.30 7.27
CA THR A 716 58.77 -54.59 6.65
C THR A 716 59.45 -54.33 5.31
N THR A 717 60.77 -54.47 5.36
CA THR A 717 61.63 -55.20 4.43
C THR A 717 61.38 -55.02 2.93
N ARG A 718 62.18 -54.14 2.33
CA ARG A 718 62.49 -54.13 0.90
C ARG A 718 63.19 -55.42 0.51
N SER A 719 62.57 -56.17 -0.38
CA SER A 719 63.29 -57.01 -1.35
C SER A 719 63.21 -56.29 -2.69
N ARG A 720 64.33 -55.69 -3.10
CA ARG A 720 64.47 -54.99 -4.37
C ARG A 720 65.16 -55.92 -5.35
N SER A 721 64.53 -56.21 -6.48
CA SER A 721 65.18 -56.41 -7.76
C SER A 721 64.25 -55.92 -8.87
N PRO A 722 64.80 -55.38 -9.96
CA PRO A 722 64.15 -54.37 -10.80
C PRO A 722 63.67 -54.96 -12.13
N ASP A 723 62.46 -54.59 -12.54
CA ASP A 723 62.17 -54.20 -13.92
C ASP A 723 60.73 -53.69 -14.00
N GLY A 724 60.59 -52.38 -14.14
CA GLY A 724 59.30 -51.71 -14.28
C GLY A 724 59.52 -50.23 -14.48
N ASP A 725 59.96 -49.86 -15.69
CA ASP A 725 60.04 -48.48 -16.19
C ASP A 725 58.87 -48.19 -17.15
N GLU A 726 57.74 -48.88 -16.98
CA GLU A 726 56.57 -48.73 -17.85
C GLU A 726 55.55 -47.76 -17.25
N ASP A 727 55.26 -46.69 -17.99
CA ASP A 727 54.23 -45.70 -17.63
C ASP A 727 52.83 -46.20 -18.02
N LEU A 728 51.94 -46.33 -17.03
CA LEU A 728 50.54 -46.73 -17.20
C LEU A 728 49.58 -45.58 -17.47
N ARG A 729 50.00 -44.32 -17.29
CA ARG A 729 49.15 -43.14 -17.50
C ARG A 729 48.46 -43.12 -18.87
N PRO A 730 49.11 -43.42 -20.02
CA PRO A 730 48.41 -43.43 -21.30
C PRO A 730 47.33 -44.52 -21.40
N VAL A 731 47.60 -45.71 -20.85
CA VAL A 731 46.68 -46.86 -20.89
C VAL A 731 45.46 -46.60 -19.99
N LEU A 732 45.69 -46.07 -18.79
CA LEU A 732 44.62 -45.75 -17.84
C LEU A 732 43.83 -44.50 -18.24
N GLY A 733 44.48 -43.50 -18.86
CA GLY A 733 43.79 -42.37 -19.47
C GLY A 733 42.83 -42.81 -20.57
N GLN A 734 43.27 -43.72 -21.45
CA GLN A 734 42.42 -44.33 -22.47
C GLN A 734 41.26 -45.12 -21.83
N LEU A 735 41.53 -45.94 -20.82
CA LEU A 735 40.51 -46.71 -20.09
C LEU A 735 39.41 -45.80 -19.53
N LEU A 736 39.79 -44.75 -18.80
CA LEU A 736 38.84 -43.82 -18.17
C LEU A 736 38.01 -43.09 -19.22
N THR A 737 38.65 -42.66 -20.32
CA THR A 737 37.96 -42.01 -21.44
C THR A 737 36.93 -42.94 -22.09
N ASN A 738 37.31 -44.19 -22.38
CA ASN A 738 36.41 -45.17 -23.01
C ASN A 738 35.26 -45.58 -22.07
N LEU A 739 35.46 -45.48 -20.75
CA LEU A 739 34.40 -45.69 -19.77
C LEU A 739 33.43 -44.50 -19.61
N GLY A 740 33.72 -43.35 -20.25
CA GLY A 740 32.95 -42.11 -20.10
C GLY A 740 33.31 -41.28 -18.86
N LEU A 741 34.48 -41.51 -18.25
CA LEU A 741 34.92 -40.81 -17.05
C LEU A 741 35.91 -39.69 -17.38
N ALA A 742 35.83 -38.59 -16.64
CA ALA A 742 36.84 -37.54 -16.70
C ALA A 742 38.20 -38.06 -16.21
N VAL A 743 39.26 -37.82 -16.98
CA VAL A 743 40.63 -38.18 -16.60
C VAL A 743 41.12 -37.18 -15.54
N PRO A 744 41.45 -37.62 -14.31
CA PRO A 744 42.00 -36.74 -13.28
C PRO A 744 43.35 -36.15 -13.70
N ASP A 745 43.59 -34.87 -13.42
CA ASP A 745 44.88 -34.21 -13.59
C ASP A 745 45.41 -33.71 -12.23
N PRO A 746 46.55 -34.21 -11.70
CA PRO A 746 47.41 -35.25 -12.28
C PRO A 746 46.81 -36.66 -12.15
N LEU A 747 47.07 -37.52 -13.14
CA LEU A 747 46.65 -38.92 -13.13
C LEU A 747 47.59 -39.75 -12.23
N ASP A 748 47.13 -40.08 -11.02
CA ASP A 748 47.83 -40.92 -10.05
C ASP A 748 47.01 -42.17 -9.66
N THR A 749 47.63 -43.11 -8.94
CA THR A 749 46.98 -44.37 -8.52
C THR A 749 45.74 -44.14 -7.68
N ASN A 750 45.76 -43.12 -6.79
CA ASN A 750 44.64 -42.76 -5.94
C ASN A 750 43.50 -42.10 -6.75
N GLY A 751 43.82 -41.28 -7.74
CA GLY A 751 42.87 -40.67 -8.67
C GLY A 751 42.12 -41.72 -9.48
N VAL A 752 42.82 -42.73 -10.01
CA VAL A 752 42.20 -43.86 -10.72
C VAL A 752 41.31 -44.69 -9.78
N ARG A 753 41.76 -44.97 -8.54
CA ARG A 753 40.95 -45.67 -7.54
C ARG A 753 39.70 -44.88 -7.15
N ARG A 754 39.81 -43.56 -6.99
CA ARG A 754 38.69 -42.67 -6.67
C ARG A 754 37.69 -42.57 -7.82
N GLY A 755 38.18 -42.55 -9.06
CA GLY A 755 37.33 -42.51 -10.26
C GLY A 755 36.58 -43.82 -10.52
N LEU A 756 37.24 -44.97 -10.36
CA LEU A 756 36.63 -46.29 -10.66
C LEU A 756 35.89 -46.93 -9.48
N GLY A 757 36.34 -46.71 -8.24
CA GLY A 757 35.81 -47.35 -7.04
C GLY A 757 34.29 -47.22 -6.85
N PRO A 758 33.70 -46.01 -6.96
CA PRO A 758 32.25 -45.82 -6.81
C PRO A 758 31.41 -46.58 -7.84
N HIS A 759 31.97 -46.85 -9.02
CA HIS A 759 31.24 -47.50 -10.11
C HIS A 759 31.20 -49.03 -9.96
N VAL A 760 32.04 -49.64 -9.11
CA VAL A 760 32.00 -51.09 -8.84
C VAL A 760 30.64 -51.52 -8.29
N GLN A 761 30.04 -50.72 -7.41
CA GLN A 761 28.78 -51.07 -6.72
C GLN A 761 27.50 -50.51 -7.40
N LYS A 762 27.61 -49.66 -8.43
CA LYS A 762 26.43 -49.16 -9.15
C LYS A 762 25.74 -50.29 -9.91
N GLN A 763 24.44 -50.47 -9.70
CA GLN A 763 23.61 -51.52 -10.32
C GLN A 763 22.31 -50.89 -10.82
N PRO A 764 21.59 -51.53 -11.76
CA PRO A 764 21.92 -52.78 -12.47
C PRO A 764 22.90 -52.54 -13.65
N LYS A 765 24.03 -53.25 -13.69
CA LYS A 765 24.97 -53.22 -14.84
C LYS A 765 25.57 -54.59 -15.15
N ASP A 766 26.19 -54.75 -16.32
CA ASP A 766 26.85 -55.99 -16.74
C ASP A 766 27.91 -56.45 -15.71
N LEU A 767 27.80 -57.71 -15.25
CA LEU A 767 28.79 -58.33 -14.38
C LEU A 767 30.19 -58.38 -15.00
N ARG A 768 30.30 -58.48 -16.33
CA ARG A 768 31.60 -58.45 -17.04
C ARG A 768 32.28 -57.10 -16.92
N LEU A 769 31.52 -56.01 -17.02
CA LEU A 769 32.02 -54.65 -16.82
C LEU A 769 32.44 -54.43 -15.36
N THR A 770 31.65 -54.96 -14.41
CA THR A 770 32.00 -54.93 -12.98
C THR A 770 33.30 -55.69 -12.71
N ARG A 771 33.47 -56.89 -13.27
CA ARG A 771 34.72 -57.68 -13.18
C ARG A 771 35.90 -56.96 -13.81
N LEU A 772 35.71 -56.30 -14.97
CA LEU A 772 36.74 -55.50 -15.62
C LEU A 772 37.26 -54.39 -14.69
N ILE A 773 36.35 -53.62 -14.07
CA ILE A 773 36.70 -52.56 -13.13
C ILE A 773 37.43 -53.12 -11.89
N ARG A 774 36.99 -54.28 -11.37
CA ARG A 774 37.66 -54.91 -10.22
C ARG A 774 39.05 -55.45 -10.58
N LEU A 775 39.24 -55.99 -11.78
CA LEU A 775 40.55 -56.45 -12.27
C LEU A 775 41.51 -55.28 -12.53
N THR A 776 41.03 -54.17 -13.11
CA THR A 776 41.87 -52.97 -13.29
C THR A 776 42.33 -52.41 -11.94
N LEU A 777 41.44 -52.32 -10.94
CA LEU A 777 41.80 -51.91 -9.57
C LEU A 777 42.83 -52.83 -8.90
N ARG A 778 42.83 -54.14 -9.23
CA ARG A 778 43.78 -55.14 -8.71
C ARG A 778 45.15 -55.12 -9.42
N LEU A 779 45.19 -54.66 -10.67
CA LEU A 779 46.41 -54.52 -11.47
C LEU A 779 47.14 -53.18 -11.26
N LEU A 780 46.55 -52.24 -10.51
CA LEU A 780 47.19 -50.96 -10.20
C LEU A 780 48.41 -51.13 -9.28
N PRO A 781 49.60 -50.63 -9.69
CA PRO A 781 50.79 -50.58 -8.82
C PRO A 781 50.63 -49.51 -7.73
N GLU A 782 51.61 -49.40 -6.82
CA GLU A 782 51.67 -48.30 -5.83
C GLU A 782 51.96 -46.94 -6.49
N ALA A 783 52.79 -46.92 -7.54
CA ALA A 783 53.07 -45.77 -8.39
C ALA A 783 52.94 -46.16 -9.87
N LEU A 784 52.28 -45.31 -10.68
CA LEU A 784 51.95 -45.63 -12.09
C LEU A 784 53.18 -45.79 -12.99
N ASP A 785 54.32 -45.23 -12.61
CA ASP A 785 55.58 -45.28 -13.37
C ASP A 785 56.44 -46.49 -12.99
N GLN A 786 55.98 -47.34 -12.07
CA GLN A 786 56.70 -48.52 -11.57
C GLN A 786 55.99 -49.83 -11.94
N ALA A 787 55.21 -49.83 -13.02
CA ALA A 787 54.51 -51.02 -13.46
C ALA A 787 55.45 -52.00 -14.18
N SER A 788 55.21 -53.30 -14.01
CA SER A 788 55.86 -54.32 -14.82
C SER A 788 55.28 -54.35 -16.25
N ALA A 789 56.08 -54.76 -17.23
CA ALA A 789 55.62 -54.97 -18.60
C ALA A 789 54.44 -55.95 -18.69
N ALA A 790 54.40 -56.96 -17.81
CA ALA A 790 53.28 -57.88 -17.69
C ALA A 790 51.98 -57.18 -17.25
N GLN A 791 52.05 -56.29 -16.26
CA GLN A 791 50.89 -55.50 -15.80
C GLN A 791 50.39 -54.54 -16.87
N LYS A 792 51.30 -53.84 -17.57
CA LYS A 792 50.94 -52.99 -18.71
C LYS A 792 50.21 -53.79 -19.78
N ASN A 793 50.73 -54.96 -20.17
CA ASN A 793 50.09 -55.83 -21.15
C ASN A 793 48.69 -56.30 -20.72
N LEU A 794 48.50 -56.68 -19.44
CA LEU A 794 47.19 -57.06 -18.93
C LEU A 794 46.20 -55.89 -18.92
N LEU A 795 46.64 -54.69 -18.53
CA LEU A 795 45.80 -53.49 -18.58
C LEU A 795 45.42 -53.10 -20.02
N THR A 796 46.35 -53.18 -20.97
CA THR A 796 46.04 -52.95 -22.40
C THR A 796 44.97 -53.93 -22.89
N ARG A 797 45.07 -55.22 -22.51
CA ARG A 797 44.04 -56.21 -22.88
C ARG A 797 42.67 -55.90 -22.27
N LEU A 798 42.63 -55.34 -21.06
CA LEU A 798 41.37 -54.89 -20.45
C LEU A 798 40.80 -53.66 -21.16
N VAL A 799 41.66 -52.72 -21.61
CA VAL A 799 41.22 -51.59 -22.46
C VAL A 799 40.60 -52.09 -23.77
N ASP A 800 41.23 -53.05 -24.44
CA ASP A 800 40.69 -53.63 -25.68
C ASP A 800 39.31 -54.30 -25.50
N MET A 801 39.00 -54.76 -24.28
CA MET A 801 37.68 -55.32 -23.94
C MET A 801 36.61 -54.23 -23.76
N VAL A 802 36.99 -53.03 -23.33
CA VAL A 802 36.06 -51.89 -23.15
C VAL A 802 35.40 -51.54 -24.48
N ASP A 803 36.19 -51.43 -25.56
CA ASP A 803 35.65 -51.09 -26.89
C ASP A 803 34.65 -52.13 -27.40
N ARG A 804 34.89 -53.42 -27.09
CA ARG A 804 33.97 -54.51 -27.45
C ARG A 804 32.69 -54.45 -26.63
N LEU A 805 32.80 -54.18 -25.33
CA LEU A 805 31.64 -54.02 -24.46
C LEU A 805 30.83 -52.78 -24.86
N ASP A 806 31.49 -51.68 -25.23
CA ASP A 806 30.86 -50.43 -25.66
C ASP A 806 30.12 -50.54 -26.99
N ALA A 807 30.76 -51.16 -27.99
CA ALA A 807 30.09 -51.48 -29.24
C ALA A 807 28.85 -52.36 -29.00
N TRP A 808 28.95 -53.32 -28.08
CA TRP A 808 27.85 -54.22 -27.76
C TRP A 808 26.70 -53.55 -26.99
N THR A 809 27.00 -52.72 -25.97
CA THR A 809 25.99 -51.98 -25.21
C THR A 809 25.30 -50.95 -26.10
N SER A 810 26.06 -50.21 -26.91
CA SER A 810 25.54 -49.24 -27.87
C SER A 810 24.57 -49.89 -28.85
N LEU A 811 24.94 -51.05 -29.41
CA LEU A 811 24.11 -51.77 -30.38
C LEU A 811 22.81 -52.29 -29.76
N ARG A 812 22.83 -52.73 -28.48
CA ARG A 812 21.61 -53.09 -27.75
C ARG A 812 20.74 -51.91 -27.37
N LEU A 813 21.32 -50.76 -27.00
CA LEU A 813 20.56 -49.54 -26.73
C LEU A 813 19.88 -49.03 -28.01
N GLN A 814 20.59 -49.05 -29.15
CA GLN A 814 20.03 -48.68 -30.46
C GLN A 814 18.85 -49.57 -30.85
N ALA A 815 18.98 -50.90 -30.66
CA ALA A 815 17.90 -51.83 -30.97
C ALA A 815 16.63 -51.60 -30.11
N ARG A 816 16.78 -50.99 -28.93
CA ARG A 816 15.66 -50.63 -28.03
C ARG A 816 15.22 -49.17 -28.17
N HIS A 817 15.80 -48.45 -29.13
CA HIS A 817 15.60 -47.00 -29.30
C HIS A 817 15.84 -46.20 -28.01
N LEU A 818 16.80 -46.63 -27.20
CA LEU A 818 17.24 -45.95 -25.98
C LEU A 818 18.44 -45.03 -26.29
N PRO A 819 18.61 -43.93 -25.53
CA PRO A 819 19.75 -43.03 -25.71
C PRO A 819 21.07 -43.78 -25.49
N ASN A 820 22.08 -43.44 -26.29
CA ASN A 820 23.43 -43.98 -26.24
C ASN A 820 24.47 -42.86 -26.47
N GLY A 821 25.73 -43.12 -26.13
CA GLY A 821 26.83 -42.19 -26.35
C GLY A 821 27.15 -41.28 -25.16
N HIS A 822 26.62 -41.60 -23.97
CA HIS A 822 27.00 -40.93 -22.73
C HIS A 822 28.24 -41.56 -22.06
N GLY A 823 28.81 -42.59 -22.70
CA GLY A 823 29.96 -43.36 -22.23
C GLY A 823 29.54 -44.70 -21.62
N LEU A 824 30.43 -45.69 -21.71
CA LEU A 824 30.07 -47.10 -21.44
C LEU A 824 29.41 -47.32 -20.08
N LEU A 825 29.84 -46.61 -19.02
CA LEU A 825 29.28 -46.82 -17.68
C LEU A 825 27.82 -46.36 -17.56
N GLU A 826 27.48 -45.22 -18.15
CA GLU A 826 26.10 -44.71 -18.13
C GLU A 826 25.22 -45.54 -19.06
N ASP A 827 25.71 -45.82 -20.26
CA ASP A 827 25.03 -46.65 -21.25
C ASP A 827 24.76 -48.07 -20.70
N ALA A 828 25.71 -48.66 -19.96
CA ALA A 828 25.53 -49.97 -19.32
C ALA A 828 24.49 -49.97 -18.18
N LEU A 829 24.33 -48.86 -17.45
CA LEU A 829 23.31 -48.72 -16.41
C LEU A 829 21.91 -48.55 -17.03
N VAL A 830 21.79 -47.69 -18.04
CA VAL A 830 20.54 -47.51 -18.80
C VAL A 830 20.09 -48.84 -19.40
N LEU A 831 21.03 -49.59 -20.01
CA LEU A 831 20.74 -50.90 -20.56
C LEU A 831 20.36 -51.91 -19.46
N GLY A 832 21.06 -51.90 -18.32
CA GLY A 832 20.78 -52.78 -17.20
C GLY A 832 19.39 -52.55 -16.62
N GLU A 833 18.96 -51.29 -16.44
CA GLU A 833 17.62 -50.96 -15.95
C GLU A 833 16.55 -51.41 -16.95
N ALA A 834 16.80 -51.21 -18.25
CA ALA A 834 15.89 -51.67 -19.30
C ALA A 834 15.79 -53.20 -19.33
N LEU A 835 16.89 -53.92 -19.11
CA LEU A 835 16.93 -55.38 -19.07
C LEU A 835 16.31 -55.98 -17.79
N ASP A 836 16.42 -55.28 -16.67
CA ASP A 836 15.80 -55.70 -15.39
C ASP A 836 14.27 -55.56 -15.46
N ARG A 837 13.77 -54.49 -16.10
CA ARG A 837 12.34 -54.28 -16.34
C ARG A 837 11.76 -55.25 -17.36
N ILE A 838 12.47 -55.44 -18.47
CA ILE A 838 12.06 -56.28 -19.59
C ILE A 838 13.29 -57.06 -20.06
N PRO A 839 13.37 -58.39 -19.83
CA PRO A 839 14.48 -59.18 -20.34
C PRO A 839 14.54 -59.06 -21.86
N GLY A 840 15.65 -58.59 -22.41
CA GLY A 840 15.80 -58.52 -23.87
C GLY A 840 15.87 -59.91 -24.51
N PRO A 841 15.59 -60.04 -25.82
CA PRO A 841 15.74 -61.32 -26.53
C PRO A 841 17.20 -61.80 -26.54
N GLY A 842 17.37 -63.13 -26.59
CA GLY A 842 18.67 -63.80 -26.62
C GLY A 842 19.27 -64.08 -25.24
N GLN A 843 20.59 -64.30 -25.18
CA GLN A 843 21.28 -64.66 -23.93
C GLN A 843 21.15 -63.53 -22.88
N ARG A 844 20.64 -63.89 -21.69
CA ARG A 844 20.46 -62.94 -20.59
C ARG A 844 21.81 -62.41 -20.13
N LEU A 845 21.88 -61.10 -19.94
CA LEU A 845 23.04 -60.49 -19.31
C LEU A 845 23.02 -60.90 -17.82
N PRO A 846 24.14 -61.38 -17.27
CA PRO A 846 24.25 -61.59 -15.84
C PRO A 846 24.30 -60.19 -15.18
N LEU A 847 23.17 -59.78 -14.60
CA LEU A 847 22.99 -58.53 -13.85
C LEU A 847 23.05 -58.85 -12.35
N GLY A 848 23.75 -58.02 -11.57
CA GLY A 848 23.87 -58.21 -10.12
C GLY A 848 25.26 -57.92 -9.57
N GLU A 849 25.48 -58.23 -8.29
CA GLU A 849 26.78 -58.06 -7.63
C GLU A 849 27.78 -59.13 -8.05
N ASP A 850 29.03 -58.70 -8.22
CA ASP A 850 30.09 -59.58 -8.66
C ASP A 850 30.76 -60.29 -7.47
N ASP A 851 30.20 -61.43 -7.07
CA ASP A 851 30.65 -62.19 -5.90
C ASP A 851 31.88 -63.08 -6.13
N HIS A 852 32.36 -63.20 -7.37
CA HIS A 852 33.50 -64.07 -7.65
C HIS A 852 34.80 -63.54 -7.06
N ALA A 853 35.55 -64.45 -6.45
CA ALA A 853 36.71 -64.15 -5.63
C ALA A 853 37.94 -63.90 -6.50
N LEU A 854 38.38 -62.65 -6.60
CA LEU A 854 39.55 -62.28 -7.38
C LEU A 854 40.88 -62.54 -6.62
N PRO A 855 41.94 -62.99 -7.31
CA PRO A 855 43.27 -63.17 -6.75
C PRO A 855 43.84 -61.90 -6.06
N SER A 856 44.78 -62.08 -5.14
CA SER A 856 45.44 -60.97 -4.42
C SER A 856 46.28 -60.10 -5.36
N ALA A 857 46.38 -58.80 -5.05
CA ALA A 857 47.24 -57.87 -5.78
C ALA A 857 48.70 -58.37 -5.73
N GLY A 858 49.31 -58.58 -6.90
CA GLY A 858 50.69 -59.08 -7.04
C GLY A 858 50.85 -60.48 -7.63
N SER A 859 49.80 -61.30 -7.72
CA SER A 859 49.85 -62.60 -8.43
C SER A 859 49.54 -62.41 -9.92
N ASN A 860 50.53 -61.96 -10.70
CA ASN A 860 50.33 -61.63 -12.12
C ASN A 860 49.91 -62.84 -12.97
N ASP A 861 50.30 -64.06 -12.60
CA ASP A 861 49.91 -65.29 -13.32
C ASP A 861 48.44 -65.67 -13.08
N ASP A 862 47.97 -65.58 -11.84
CA ASP A 862 46.56 -65.86 -11.51
C ASP A 862 45.65 -64.77 -12.06
N LEU A 863 46.07 -63.50 -11.98
CA LEU A 863 45.35 -62.37 -12.58
C LEU A 863 45.31 -62.49 -14.11
N ARG A 864 46.36 -63.03 -14.74
CA ARG A 864 46.36 -63.32 -16.18
C ARG A 864 45.29 -64.36 -16.54
N MET A 865 45.16 -65.44 -15.77
CA MET A 865 44.10 -66.44 -16.01
C MET A 865 42.70 -65.84 -15.91
N GLU A 866 42.46 -64.94 -14.94
CA GLU A 866 41.18 -64.24 -14.80
C GLU A 866 40.92 -63.25 -15.96
N VAL A 867 41.96 -62.56 -16.44
CA VAL A 867 41.87 -61.71 -17.64
C VAL A 867 41.58 -62.54 -18.89
N ASP A 868 42.18 -63.73 -19.02
CA ASP A 868 41.91 -64.66 -20.13
C ASP A 868 40.46 -65.17 -20.08
N ALA A 869 39.98 -65.59 -18.90
CA ALA A 869 38.60 -66.03 -18.71
C ALA A 869 37.59 -64.89 -18.99
N LEU A 870 37.88 -63.65 -18.56
CA LEU A 870 37.08 -62.49 -18.91
C LEU A 870 37.10 -62.23 -20.42
N SER A 871 38.26 -62.36 -21.07
CA SER A 871 38.39 -62.19 -22.52
C SER A 871 37.49 -63.17 -23.28
N GLU A 872 37.46 -64.44 -22.86
CA GLU A 872 36.57 -65.45 -23.44
C GLU A 872 35.08 -65.11 -23.22
N ALA A 873 34.71 -64.61 -22.05
CA ALA A 873 33.35 -64.19 -21.72
C ALA A 873 32.89 -62.90 -22.44
N VAL A 874 33.82 -62.02 -22.80
CA VAL A 874 33.57 -60.81 -23.61
C VAL A 874 33.49 -61.16 -25.11
N ASN A 875 34.17 -62.23 -25.56
CA ASN A 875 34.23 -62.67 -26.95
C ASN A 875 33.03 -63.51 -27.44
N LEU A 876 31.93 -63.51 -26.69
CA LEU A 876 30.68 -64.09 -27.18
C LEU A 876 30.08 -63.17 -28.27
N PRO A 877 29.60 -63.71 -29.39
CA PRO A 877 29.17 -62.95 -30.56
C PRO A 877 27.96 -62.06 -30.25
N SER A 878 27.81 -61.04 -31.11
CA SER A 878 26.70 -60.09 -31.22
C SER A 878 25.42 -60.56 -30.54
N ALA A 879 24.86 -59.71 -29.68
CA ALA A 879 23.54 -59.87 -29.07
C ALA A 879 22.58 -60.61 -30.01
N GLY A 880 22.20 -61.84 -29.63
CA GLY A 880 21.30 -62.67 -30.43
C GLY A 880 20.12 -61.88 -30.98
N GLY A 881 20.00 -61.86 -32.31
CA GLY A 881 18.88 -61.23 -33.01
C GLY A 881 19.10 -59.80 -33.51
N ILE A 882 20.19 -59.10 -33.17
CA ILE A 882 20.47 -57.77 -33.71
C ILE A 882 21.39 -57.90 -34.93
N ARG A 883 20.86 -57.58 -36.12
CA ARG A 883 21.60 -57.59 -37.39
C ARG A 883 22.55 -56.41 -37.50
#